data_AF-A0A6L3Y9W1-F1
#
_entry.id   AF-A0A6L3Y9W1-F1
#
_cell.length_a   1.000
_cell.length_b   1.000
_cell.length_c   1.000
_cell.angle_alpha   90.00
_cell.angle_beta   90.00
_cell.angle_gamma   90.00
#
_symmetry.space_group_name_H-M   'P 1'
#
loop_
_entity.id
_entity.type
_entity.pdbx_description
1 polymer ?
#
loop_
_entity_poly.entity_id
_entity_poly.type
_entity_poly.pdbx_seq_one_letter_code
_entity_poly.pdbx_strand_id
1 'polypeptide(L)'
;MICVEGQRWKGTSLRSGLLDFGSGSHTGTACHPGGCLTKWRRKFASAAGLYSSVAILATAGAIAPVLAPSSWTGIVDAAWAACTVQPDNSYLCSDVSTGESILDSGPLTIIADGTFNADNPGGTGVQIEAFDGGINFTQQSGSTITGSSSGIYSVSNTSGTQDLFISGDVTGSGDAAVWAVNQSPATDVSVTQTAGSTITGYTHGIRIDNYGAGAATVTTAGMIVQTQTGAANYDTYGVYAYNAATAANITLIQTAGSISGNWFGMFANNYGTGSTTIRSAGDVKAIERAGIRAYNASTAKDIIVDQAAGKIQGGTYGVYVDNGGTGSTTVTLAGAVTASGAFGVFSNNGSGATDLSVNQTGGTITGSFYGIYATNQGTGATTVTVSGDVTGTGAVGVAAIGDVNTTGVMVRQTAGSITGATGIQLSNNGAGPSLVSVATKVSAGAGAGIHTLAVNGATINIASSATLTASSGVAIRDGGVVGAPTASDAIGGNVVVNSAGTVTGDAILGLGGDVFNLNGGIYTGNIYGDDRDDAQSSDGIANHEGNDTFNWTAGKLTGGFYGQDGSDTATVSASTYDGSQILDGGDDTSIADGMIDVLTLKGVTATTNGGKVTNWEVVTLDAANLSIDDGAWHVGEPDEETTGVFLTNGSTLDSMASLDFNGNLTIDPTSAFIGTGAGTGIYSFSGDATNAGTITTADDAAGDLLLIGGNYVGNGGQILFDVVLGDDTSKTDMAVINGNTSGTTNVGVNNVGGTGAATNEGIRIIEVNGASNGSFSLIGDYSVGGKPAVVGGAYAYQLYKGGTSTPNDGNWYLRSELKPVSGPSTTPTVPLYQAGVPSYEAYPQALLGLNGVPTLQQRVGNRFWAGNGNKVVVQGADPVGTSPYAAPEEASVAIEGNGVWGRIEGAHNSTEPRFSTSATDYDQNIFKIQAGIDGLLSETEQGKLIGGITVHYAHGKTEASSIYGDGEISSDGYGLGGTLTWYGENGFYLDGQGQVTWYMSDLSSALARTSLTDDNDGFGYTLSLEGGKRIAIDSAWSVTPQAQLVYSNVDFDAFTDAFGARVSLDRGESLQGRLGLTLDHENSWQNDNGTLNRTHVYGIANLYYEFLEGTRVDVSGTSFASRNDRVWGGVGVGGTYNWDDDKYSIYGEGLVNTSLNNFGDSYSVKGQAGFRMKW
;
A
#
# COMPACT_ATOMS: atom_id res chain seq x y z
N MET A 1 8.29 22.06 -45.11
CA MET A 1 7.83 22.13 -46.52
C MET A 1 6.40 21.58 -46.55
N ILE A 2 5.41 22.47 -46.68
CA ILE A 2 4.05 22.31 -47.28
C ILE A 2 3.21 21.10 -46.79
N CYS A 3 2.23 21.29 -45.88
CA CYS A 3 0.76 21.43 -46.13
C CYS A 3 0.07 20.14 -46.64
N VAL A 4 -1.19 19.78 -46.36
CA VAL A 4 -2.35 20.25 -45.58
C VAL A 4 -3.40 19.12 -45.69
N GLU A 5 -4.24 19.00 -44.66
CA GLU A 5 -5.61 18.45 -44.54
C GLU A 5 -6.28 17.65 -45.68
N GLY A 6 -7.09 16.66 -45.27
CA GLY A 6 -8.54 16.89 -45.32
C GLY A 6 -9.46 15.91 -46.08
N GLN A 7 -10.38 15.33 -45.29
CA GLN A 7 -11.83 15.21 -45.55
C GLN A 7 -12.42 14.02 -46.36
N ARG A 8 -13.23 13.24 -45.62
CA ARG A 8 -14.67 12.94 -45.82
C ARG A 8 -15.21 12.49 -47.19
N TRP A 9 -16.03 11.43 -47.13
CA TRP A 9 -17.31 11.24 -47.84
C TRP A 9 -18.28 10.55 -46.85
N LYS A 10 -19.45 11.09 -46.43
CA LYS A 10 -20.76 11.29 -47.13
C LYS A 10 -21.22 10.03 -47.89
N GLY A 11 -22.43 9.48 -47.75
CA GLY A 11 -23.62 9.83 -46.98
C GLY A 11 -24.84 9.05 -47.50
N THR A 12 -25.96 9.21 -46.80
CA THR A 12 -27.37 9.18 -47.27
C THR A 12 -28.13 7.86 -47.52
N SER A 13 -29.42 7.98 -47.15
CA SER A 13 -30.49 7.01 -46.92
C SER A 13 -31.29 6.62 -48.18
N LEU A 14 -32.21 5.64 -48.04
CA LEU A 14 -33.67 5.82 -48.28
C LEU A 14 -34.52 4.53 -48.12
N ARG A 15 -35.63 4.69 -47.36
CA ARG A 15 -37.02 4.14 -47.50
C ARG A 15 -37.26 2.62 -47.42
N SER A 16 -38.41 2.07 -46.99
CA SER A 16 -39.77 2.49 -46.54
C SER A 16 -40.48 1.19 -46.08
N GLY A 17 -41.55 1.11 -45.28
CA GLY A 17 -42.71 1.98 -45.07
C GLY A 17 -43.60 1.48 -43.90
N LEU A 18 -44.38 2.39 -43.31
CA LEU A 18 -45.87 2.49 -43.35
C LEU A 18 -46.55 1.66 -42.24
N LEU A 19 -47.53 2.11 -41.42
CA LEU A 19 -48.42 3.28 -41.28
C LEU A 19 -48.80 3.37 -39.76
N ASP A 20 -48.89 4.53 -39.08
CA ASP A 20 -49.94 5.59 -39.09
C ASP A 20 -51.27 5.09 -38.46
N PHE A 21 -52.01 5.73 -37.54
CA PHE A 21 -52.32 7.11 -37.11
C PHE A 21 -52.84 7.04 -35.64
N GLY A 22 -53.00 8.08 -34.80
CA GLY A 22 -52.98 9.54 -34.90
C GLY A 22 -53.47 10.09 -33.53
N SER A 23 -52.82 11.13 -32.97
CA SER A 23 -53.21 12.57 -33.02
C SER A 23 -54.31 12.96 -32.01
N GLY A 24 -54.24 14.04 -31.23
CA GLY A 24 -53.35 15.22 -31.18
C GLY A 24 -53.64 16.05 -29.90
N SER A 25 -52.65 16.76 -29.34
CA SER A 25 -52.30 18.19 -29.56
C SER A 25 -53.21 19.17 -28.79
N HIS A 26 -52.76 20.14 -27.99
CA HIS A 26 -51.87 21.29 -28.30
C HIS A 26 -51.49 22.04 -26.99
N THR A 27 -50.20 22.26 -26.68
CA THR A 27 -49.34 23.48 -26.83
C THR A 27 -49.68 24.74 -26.02
N GLY A 28 -48.66 25.30 -25.34
CA GLY A 28 -48.59 26.73 -24.98
C GLY A 28 -47.50 27.11 -23.96
N THR A 29 -46.30 27.44 -24.44
CA THR A 29 -45.18 28.04 -23.68
C THR A 29 -45.27 29.58 -23.69
N ALA A 30 -44.91 30.25 -22.59
CA ALA A 30 -44.44 31.65 -22.61
C ALA A 30 -43.62 31.98 -21.34
N CYS A 31 -42.39 32.47 -21.54
CA CYS A 31 -41.50 33.07 -20.53
C CYS A 31 -41.69 34.60 -20.45
N HIS A 32 -41.49 35.21 -19.28
CA HIS A 32 -40.75 36.47 -19.10
C HIS A 32 -40.35 36.71 -17.62
N PRO A 33 -39.22 37.42 -17.33
CA PRO A 33 -38.62 37.54 -15.98
C PRO A 33 -38.75 38.94 -15.34
N GLY A 34 -38.61 39.01 -14.01
CA GLY A 34 -38.01 40.15 -13.27
C GLY A 34 -38.91 41.13 -12.49
N GLY A 35 -38.73 41.18 -11.14
CA GLY A 35 -38.51 42.43 -10.39
C GLY A 35 -39.63 43.10 -9.55
N CYS A 36 -39.58 42.88 -8.23
CA CYS A 36 -39.72 43.79 -7.06
C CYS A 36 -40.89 44.81 -6.82
N LEU A 37 -41.49 44.64 -5.63
CA LEU A 37 -41.85 45.59 -4.54
C LEU A 37 -43.20 46.36 -4.45
N THR A 38 -43.81 46.18 -3.25
CA THR A 38 -44.67 47.07 -2.41
C THR A 38 -46.19 47.28 -2.64
N LYS A 39 -46.99 46.57 -1.79
CA LYS A 39 -47.96 47.06 -0.76
C LYS A 39 -48.98 48.19 -1.10
N TRP A 40 -50.28 47.85 -1.25
CA TRP A 40 -51.48 48.22 -0.42
C TRP A 40 -52.84 48.26 -1.17
N ARG A 41 -53.77 47.45 -0.65
CA ARG A 41 -55.23 47.64 -0.45
C ARG A 41 -56.28 47.50 -1.58
N ARG A 42 -57.17 46.51 -1.28
CA ARG A 42 -58.65 46.46 -1.37
C ARG A 42 -59.22 46.37 -2.81
N LYS A 43 -60.25 45.57 -3.13
CA LYS A 43 -61.14 44.63 -2.41
C LYS A 43 -62.03 43.94 -3.48
N PHE A 44 -62.56 42.76 -3.13
CA PHE A 44 -63.72 42.03 -3.69
C PHE A 44 -63.59 41.36 -5.09
N ALA A 45 -63.56 40.03 -5.12
CA ALA A 45 -64.76 39.16 -5.20
C ALA A 45 -64.31 37.68 -5.31
N SER A 46 -64.63 36.86 -4.31
CA SER A 46 -64.60 35.40 -4.40
C SER A 46 -66.02 34.90 -4.59
N ALA A 47 -66.22 34.00 -5.55
CA ALA A 47 -67.46 33.26 -5.73
C ALA A 47 -67.29 31.88 -5.10
N ALA A 48 -67.90 31.68 -3.94
CA ALA A 48 -68.14 30.38 -3.31
C ALA A 48 -69.64 30.27 -3.02
N GLY A 49 -70.20 29.10 -3.33
CA GLY A 49 -71.56 28.69 -2.99
C GLY A 49 -71.78 27.30 -3.57
N LEU A 50 -72.51 26.37 -2.96
CA LEU A 50 -73.20 26.21 -1.67
C LEU A 50 -73.38 24.66 -1.58
N TYR A 51 -73.44 24.00 -0.42
CA TYR A 51 -74.63 23.76 0.41
C TYR A 51 -74.15 23.34 1.82
N SER A 52 -74.27 24.24 2.82
CA SER A 52 -75.21 24.20 3.96
C SER A 52 -75.22 22.96 4.88
N SER A 53 -74.84 23.17 6.14
CA SER A 53 -75.66 22.86 7.33
C SER A 53 -75.16 23.65 8.55
N VAL A 54 -76.11 24.14 9.35
CA VAL A 54 -76.06 25.30 10.25
C VAL A 54 -75.56 24.94 11.66
N ALA A 55 -74.78 25.84 12.27
CA ALA A 55 -74.53 25.87 13.72
C ALA A 55 -75.43 26.92 14.40
N ILE A 56 -75.95 26.63 15.59
CA ILE A 56 -76.53 27.62 16.49
C ILE A 56 -75.98 27.41 17.92
N LEU A 57 -75.41 28.48 18.46
CA LEU A 57 -75.08 28.71 19.88
C LEU A 57 -76.36 28.82 20.73
N ALA A 58 -76.28 28.44 22.02
CA ALA A 58 -76.76 29.29 23.13
C ALA A 58 -76.33 28.76 24.50
N THR A 59 -75.82 29.66 25.34
CA THR A 59 -75.73 29.50 26.80
C THR A 59 -76.80 30.34 27.50
N ALA A 60 -77.25 29.80 28.65
CA ALA A 60 -77.85 30.44 29.83
C ALA A 60 -79.29 31.01 29.76
N GLY A 61 -80.12 30.58 30.71
CA GLY A 61 -81.36 31.27 31.10
C GLY A 61 -82.44 30.35 31.69
N ALA A 62 -82.43 30.17 33.01
CA ALA A 62 -83.42 29.44 33.79
C ALA A 62 -84.82 30.07 33.73
N ILE A 63 -85.90 29.27 33.66
CA ILE A 63 -87.15 29.46 34.44
C ILE A 63 -87.92 28.13 34.50
N ALA A 64 -88.23 27.64 35.71
CA ALA A 64 -89.35 26.73 35.95
C ALA A 64 -90.68 27.53 35.88
N PRO A 65 -91.83 26.90 35.61
CA PRO A 65 -92.61 26.42 36.75
C PRO A 65 -93.34 25.08 36.53
N VAL A 66 -93.32 24.30 37.61
CA VAL A 66 -94.41 23.51 38.21
C VAL A 66 -95.67 23.29 37.37
N LEU A 67 -95.92 22.02 37.01
CA LEU A 67 -97.17 21.30 37.28
C LEU A 67 -96.82 19.80 37.46
N ALA A 68 -96.86 19.32 38.70
CA ALA A 68 -97.03 17.89 39.01
C ALA A 68 -98.53 17.62 39.24
N PRO A 69 -99.02 16.38 39.46
CA PRO A 69 -98.42 15.06 39.24
C PRO A 69 -99.39 14.10 38.46
N SER A 70 -98.92 12.94 38.03
CA SER A 70 -99.73 11.71 38.19
C SER A 70 -98.85 10.46 38.13
N SER A 71 -98.92 9.74 39.24
CA SER A 71 -98.46 8.38 39.47
C SER A 71 -98.96 7.40 38.40
N TRP A 72 -98.05 6.59 37.85
CA TRP A 72 -98.38 5.24 37.39
C TRP A 72 -97.34 4.27 37.96
N THR A 73 -97.56 3.90 39.22
CA THR A 73 -97.30 2.54 39.68
C THR A 73 -98.26 1.62 38.94
N GLY A 74 -97.72 0.71 38.15
CA GLY A 74 -98.49 -0.24 37.35
C GLY A 74 -97.56 -1.20 36.62
N ILE A 75 -96.76 -1.93 37.38
CA ILE A 75 -96.05 -3.12 36.95
C ILE A 75 -97.08 -4.10 36.40
N VAL A 76 -96.90 -4.50 35.15
CA VAL A 76 -97.27 -5.84 34.70
C VAL A 76 -95.96 -6.47 34.24
N ASP A 77 -95.45 -7.38 35.07
CA ASP A 77 -94.47 -8.38 34.68
C ASP A 77 -95.00 -9.10 33.43
N ALA A 78 -94.39 -8.81 32.29
CA ALA A 78 -94.36 -9.75 31.20
C ALA A 78 -93.01 -10.46 31.28
N ALA A 79 -92.89 -11.40 32.23
CA ALA A 79 -91.86 -12.44 32.13
C ALA A 79 -92.21 -13.31 30.93
N TRP A 80 -91.37 -13.36 29.91
CA TRP A 80 -91.55 -14.26 28.79
C TRP A 80 -91.14 -15.66 29.27
N ALA A 81 -91.82 -16.70 28.77
CA ALA A 81 -92.01 -17.95 29.51
C ALA A 81 -90.76 -18.83 29.72
N ALA A 82 -89.60 -18.46 29.16
CA ALA A 82 -88.41 -19.32 29.12
C ALA A 82 -87.38 -19.03 30.22
N CYS A 83 -87.42 -17.84 30.85
CA CYS A 83 -86.54 -17.49 31.97
C CYS A 83 -87.28 -17.50 33.31
N THR A 84 -86.81 -18.30 34.27
CA THR A 84 -87.44 -18.45 35.59
C THR A 84 -86.51 -18.02 36.71
N VAL A 85 -87.05 -17.24 37.67
CA VAL A 85 -86.35 -16.83 38.89
C VAL A 85 -86.13 -18.06 39.78
N GLN A 86 -84.88 -18.26 40.21
CA GLN A 86 -84.43 -19.33 41.07
C GLN A 86 -84.52 -18.95 42.56
N PRO A 87 -84.47 -19.92 43.49
CA PRO A 87 -84.57 -19.64 44.93
C PRO A 87 -83.48 -18.71 45.50
N ASP A 88 -82.37 -18.56 44.79
CA ASP A 88 -81.26 -17.66 45.13
C ASP A 88 -81.35 -16.29 44.44
N ASN A 89 -82.51 -15.97 43.82
CA ASN A 89 -82.78 -14.78 43.00
C ASN A 89 -81.96 -14.69 41.69
N SER A 90 -81.31 -15.77 41.25
CA SER A 90 -80.77 -15.83 39.88
C SER A 90 -81.87 -16.15 38.85
N TYR A 91 -81.64 -15.87 37.57
CA TYR A 91 -82.54 -16.22 36.46
C TYR A 91 -81.94 -17.40 35.69
N LEU A 92 -82.71 -18.47 35.47
CA LEU A 92 -82.35 -19.58 34.60
C LEU A 92 -83.23 -19.57 33.35
N CYS A 93 -82.62 -19.43 32.18
CA CYS A 93 -83.26 -19.43 30.87
C CYS A 93 -82.98 -20.75 30.14
N SER A 94 -84.04 -21.45 29.73
CA SER A 94 -83.99 -22.77 29.07
C SER A 94 -85.04 -22.85 27.94
N ASP A 95 -84.93 -23.83 27.03
CA ASP A 95 -85.87 -24.06 25.92
C ASP A 95 -86.04 -22.86 24.94
N VAL A 96 -87.13 -22.85 24.16
CA VAL A 96 -87.38 -21.86 23.09
C VAL A 96 -88.05 -20.60 23.64
N SER A 97 -87.52 -19.44 23.27
CA SER A 97 -88.08 -18.12 23.54
C SER A 97 -88.25 -17.29 22.28
N THR A 98 -89.26 -16.42 22.22
CA THR A 98 -89.41 -15.41 21.15
C THR A 98 -88.70 -14.09 21.48
N GLY A 99 -87.91 -14.05 22.55
CA GLY A 99 -87.19 -12.91 23.10
C GLY A 99 -87.30 -12.84 24.62
N GLU A 100 -86.40 -12.14 25.31
CA GLU A 100 -86.46 -12.01 26.77
C GLU A 100 -86.13 -10.59 27.20
N SER A 101 -86.81 -10.11 28.24
CA SER A 101 -86.54 -8.81 28.84
C SER A 101 -86.50 -8.97 30.36
N ILE A 102 -85.29 -8.93 30.92
CA ILE A 102 -85.03 -9.12 32.36
C ILE A 102 -84.67 -7.76 32.95
N LEU A 103 -85.60 -7.17 33.70
CA LEU A 103 -85.42 -5.90 34.40
C LEU A 103 -85.62 -6.12 35.89
N ASP A 104 -84.61 -5.78 36.70
CA ASP A 104 -84.72 -5.92 38.16
C ASP A 104 -84.04 -4.77 38.90
N SER A 105 -84.56 -4.50 40.08
CA SER A 105 -84.09 -3.50 41.03
C SER A 105 -82.92 -3.95 41.91
N GLY A 106 -82.45 -5.20 41.76
CA GLY A 106 -81.31 -5.78 42.45
C GLY A 106 -80.23 -6.33 41.51
N PRO A 107 -79.10 -6.83 42.06
CA PRO A 107 -78.03 -7.44 41.26
C PRO A 107 -78.56 -8.62 40.45
N LEU A 108 -78.26 -8.63 39.15
CA LEU A 108 -78.73 -9.66 38.22
C LEU A 108 -77.68 -10.75 38.04
N THR A 109 -78.04 -12.00 38.32
CA THR A 109 -77.28 -13.19 37.87
C THR A 109 -78.18 -14.01 36.96
N ILE A 110 -77.80 -14.18 35.69
CA ILE A 110 -78.62 -14.80 34.66
C ILE A 110 -77.82 -15.92 33.99
N ILE A 111 -78.39 -17.11 33.86
CA ILE A 111 -77.81 -18.27 33.18
C ILE A 111 -78.72 -18.69 32.04
N ALA A 112 -78.26 -18.59 30.80
CA ALA A 112 -78.87 -19.25 29.64
C ALA A 112 -78.20 -20.62 29.46
N ASP A 113 -78.93 -21.70 29.73
CA ASP A 113 -78.38 -23.05 29.64
C ASP A 113 -78.21 -23.52 28.19
N GLY A 114 -77.55 -24.67 28.00
CA GLY A 114 -77.24 -25.19 26.66
C GLY A 114 -78.45 -25.58 25.81
N THR A 115 -79.67 -25.55 26.34
CA THR A 115 -80.92 -25.81 25.60
C THR A 115 -81.64 -24.53 25.15
N PHE A 116 -81.21 -23.38 25.66
CA PHE A 116 -81.87 -22.11 25.41
C PHE A 116 -81.76 -21.67 23.94
N ASN A 117 -82.88 -21.38 23.30
CA ASN A 117 -82.99 -20.90 21.93
C ASN A 117 -83.93 -19.69 21.87
N ALA A 118 -83.38 -18.48 21.94
CA ALA A 118 -84.13 -17.24 21.76
C ALA A 118 -84.08 -16.80 20.29
N ASP A 119 -85.25 -16.57 19.68
CA ASP A 119 -85.37 -15.97 18.35
C ASP A 119 -86.44 -14.87 18.36
N ASN A 120 -86.00 -13.62 18.43
CA ASN A 120 -86.87 -12.45 18.44
C ASN A 120 -86.89 -11.72 17.09
N PRO A 121 -87.89 -11.98 16.23
CA PRO A 121 -88.02 -11.30 14.94
C PRO A 121 -88.48 -9.84 15.05
N GLY A 122 -88.88 -9.37 16.23
CA GLY A 122 -89.42 -8.02 16.47
C GLY A 122 -88.55 -7.08 17.30
N GLY A 123 -87.44 -7.56 17.85
CA GLY A 123 -86.54 -6.73 18.66
C GLY A 123 -85.27 -7.47 19.08
N THR A 124 -84.81 -7.19 20.30
CA THR A 124 -83.61 -7.79 20.91
C THR A 124 -83.87 -9.23 21.34
N GLY A 125 -82.92 -10.14 21.11
CA GLY A 125 -83.01 -11.54 21.57
C GLY A 125 -83.12 -11.63 23.10
N VAL A 126 -82.16 -11.06 23.82
CA VAL A 126 -82.17 -10.93 25.29
C VAL A 126 -81.83 -9.48 25.68
N GLN A 127 -82.74 -8.82 26.38
CA GLN A 127 -82.56 -7.49 26.95
C GLN A 127 -82.40 -7.58 28.47
N ILE A 128 -81.36 -6.95 29.02
CA ILE A 128 -81.03 -6.99 30.45
C ILE A 128 -80.85 -5.56 30.95
N GLU A 129 -81.56 -5.18 32.00
CA GLU A 129 -81.38 -3.86 32.64
C GLU A 129 -81.36 -3.99 34.16
N ALA A 130 -80.25 -3.59 34.79
CA ALA A 130 -80.10 -3.57 36.25
C ALA A 130 -80.20 -2.14 36.79
N PHE A 131 -81.00 -1.98 37.85
CA PHE A 131 -81.14 -0.71 38.58
C PHE A 131 -80.48 -0.72 39.98
N ASP A 132 -79.81 -1.81 40.37
CA ASP A 132 -78.88 -1.87 41.53
C ASP A 132 -77.93 -3.08 41.37
N GLY A 133 -76.71 -3.03 41.92
CA GLY A 133 -75.86 -4.20 42.16
C GLY A 133 -75.12 -4.88 40.99
N GLY A 134 -75.32 -4.48 39.73
CA GLY A 134 -74.57 -4.98 38.56
C GLY A 134 -75.24 -6.15 37.80
N ILE A 135 -74.56 -6.66 36.76
CA ILE A 135 -75.06 -7.71 35.86
C ILE A 135 -74.02 -8.81 35.73
N ASN A 136 -74.41 -10.07 35.91
CA ASN A 136 -73.63 -11.26 35.59
C ASN A 136 -74.46 -12.19 34.70
N PHE A 137 -74.14 -12.25 33.41
CA PHE A 137 -74.84 -13.06 32.42
C PHE A 137 -73.94 -14.20 31.93
N THR A 138 -74.41 -15.44 31.96
CA THR A 138 -73.68 -16.62 31.48
C THR A 138 -74.52 -17.40 30.47
N GLN A 139 -74.07 -17.42 29.22
CA GLN A 139 -74.61 -18.28 28.16
C GLN A 139 -73.74 -19.54 28.02
N GLN A 140 -74.36 -20.71 28.20
CA GLN A 140 -73.70 -22.01 28.05
C GLN A 140 -73.64 -22.45 26.57
N SER A 141 -72.69 -23.34 26.27
CA SER A 141 -72.55 -23.93 24.94
C SER A 141 -73.78 -24.74 24.52
N GLY A 142 -74.14 -24.67 23.24
CA GLY A 142 -75.34 -25.31 22.67
C GLY A 142 -76.55 -24.37 22.56
N SER A 143 -76.56 -23.26 23.30
CA SER A 143 -77.61 -22.25 23.22
C SER A 143 -77.45 -21.33 22.01
N THR A 144 -78.56 -20.75 21.58
CA THR A 144 -78.63 -19.79 20.47
C THR A 144 -79.47 -18.57 20.85
N ILE A 145 -78.99 -17.37 20.57
CA ILE A 145 -79.70 -16.12 20.84
C ILE A 145 -79.72 -15.27 19.57
N THR A 146 -80.89 -15.05 19.00
CA THR A 146 -81.10 -14.29 17.76
C THR A 146 -82.06 -13.14 18.00
N GLY A 147 -81.69 -11.94 17.58
CA GLY A 147 -82.56 -10.77 17.58
C GLY A 147 -82.52 -10.02 16.25
N SER A 148 -83.66 -9.47 15.85
CA SER A 148 -83.80 -8.62 14.65
C SER A 148 -83.06 -7.28 14.79
N SER A 149 -82.87 -6.76 16.00
CA SER A 149 -81.98 -5.63 16.31
C SER A 149 -80.64 -6.14 16.83
N SER A 150 -80.59 -6.48 18.12
CA SER A 150 -79.42 -7.03 18.81
C SER A 150 -79.66 -8.44 19.34
N GLY A 151 -78.63 -9.27 19.38
CA GLY A 151 -78.74 -10.58 20.02
C GLY A 151 -78.91 -10.43 21.54
N ILE A 152 -77.92 -9.79 22.18
CA ILE A 152 -77.93 -9.44 23.60
C ILE A 152 -77.74 -7.93 23.73
N TYR A 153 -78.62 -7.26 24.49
CA TYR A 153 -78.48 -5.87 24.89
C TYR A 153 -78.54 -5.75 26.41
N SER A 154 -77.48 -5.26 27.04
CA SER A 154 -77.39 -5.17 28.49
C SER A 154 -77.00 -3.77 28.97
N VAL A 155 -77.76 -3.19 29.88
CA VAL A 155 -77.51 -1.84 30.42
C VAL A 155 -77.39 -1.87 31.94
N SER A 156 -76.28 -1.36 32.48
CA SER A 156 -76.11 -1.11 33.92
C SER A 156 -76.23 0.39 34.20
N ASN A 157 -77.27 0.79 34.96
CA ASN A 157 -77.52 2.19 35.33
C ASN A 157 -76.96 2.59 36.71
N THR A 158 -76.31 1.66 37.42
CA THR A 158 -75.91 1.82 38.83
C THR A 158 -74.50 1.33 39.12
N SER A 159 -74.00 1.59 40.33
CA SER A 159 -72.71 1.07 40.78
C SER A 159 -72.70 -0.46 40.80
N GLY A 160 -71.63 -1.06 40.27
CA GLY A 160 -71.48 -2.51 40.12
C GLY A 160 -70.78 -2.87 38.81
N THR A 161 -70.36 -4.13 38.68
CA THR A 161 -69.74 -4.65 37.45
C THR A 161 -70.80 -5.24 36.53
N GLN A 162 -70.54 -5.21 35.22
CA GLN A 162 -71.32 -5.87 34.19
C GLN A 162 -70.45 -6.91 33.50
N ASP A 163 -70.70 -8.19 33.72
CA ASP A 163 -69.91 -9.30 33.20
C ASP A 163 -70.80 -10.22 32.33
N LEU A 164 -70.44 -10.38 31.06
CA LEU A 164 -71.15 -11.23 30.09
C LEU A 164 -70.22 -12.36 29.62
N PHE A 165 -70.59 -13.60 29.90
CA PHE A 165 -69.88 -14.80 29.48
C PHE A 165 -70.67 -15.55 28.40
N ILE A 166 -70.11 -15.66 27.21
CA ILE A 166 -70.77 -16.11 25.98
C ILE A 166 -70.13 -17.41 25.48
N SER A 167 -70.84 -18.53 25.53
CA SER A 167 -70.37 -19.83 25.00
C SER A 167 -71.27 -20.46 23.95
N GLY A 168 -72.43 -19.86 23.66
CA GLY A 168 -73.34 -20.25 22.56
C GLY A 168 -73.31 -19.22 21.42
N ASP A 169 -74.09 -19.47 20.37
CA ASP A 169 -74.15 -18.56 19.22
C ASP A 169 -75.05 -17.35 19.51
N VAL A 170 -74.65 -16.18 19.04
CA VAL A 170 -75.40 -14.93 19.19
C VAL A 170 -75.49 -14.19 17.86
N THR A 171 -76.69 -13.85 17.43
CA THR A 171 -76.95 -13.14 16.17
C THR A 171 -77.79 -11.88 16.40
N GLY A 172 -77.29 -10.73 15.92
CA GLY A 172 -78.04 -9.47 15.85
C GLY A 172 -78.15 -9.00 14.40
N SER A 173 -79.35 -9.06 13.81
CA SER A 173 -79.55 -8.87 12.37
C SER A 173 -79.71 -7.41 11.93
N GLY A 174 -79.87 -6.47 12.86
CA GLY A 174 -80.12 -5.06 12.58
C GLY A 174 -79.08 -4.11 13.16
N ASP A 175 -78.36 -4.53 14.20
CA ASP A 175 -77.32 -3.74 14.87
C ASP A 175 -76.22 -4.66 15.44
N ALA A 176 -75.92 -4.58 16.74
CA ALA A 176 -74.87 -5.35 17.40
C ALA A 176 -75.33 -6.75 17.82
N ALA A 177 -74.51 -7.79 17.68
CA ALA A 177 -74.86 -9.11 18.24
C ALA A 177 -74.81 -9.10 19.77
N VAL A 178 -73.77 -8.50 20.36
CA VAL A 178 -73.68 -8.23 21.80
C VAL A 178 -73.43 -6.74 22.02
N TRP A 179 -74.31 -6.07 22.75
CA TRP A 179 -74.18 -4.67 23.12
C TRP A 179 -74.30 -4.47 24.62
N ALA A 180 -73.19 -4.14 25.27
CA ALA A 180 -73.11 -3.86 26.69
C ALA A 180 -72.88 -2.37 26.94
N VAL A 181 -73.70 -1.76 27.80
CA VAL A 181 -73.64 -0.34 28.14
C VAL A 181 -73.52 -0.18 29.66
N ASN A 182 -72.44 0.49 30.09
CA ASN A 182 -72.28 0.94 31.46
C ASN A 182 -72.57 2.45 31.53
N GLN A 183 -73.61 2.85 32.25
CA GLN A 183 -73.88 4.27 32.55
C GLN A 183 -73.22 4.66 33.87
N SER A 184 -72.86 5.94 34.03
CA SER A 184 -72.38 6.44 35.33
C SER A 184 -73.47 6.28 36.40
N PRO A 185 -73.21 5.65 37.57
CA PRO A 185 -71.89 5.41 38.19
C PRO A 185 -71.36 3.96 38.14
N ALA A 186 -71.73 3.14 37.14
CA ALA A 186 -71.21 1.78 36.98
C ALA A 186 -69.67 1.75 36.91
N THR A 187 -69.08 0.61 37.32
CA THR A 187 -67.62 0.43 37.32
C THR A 187 -67.17 -0.32 36.07
N ASP A 188 -66.89 -1.61 36.16
CA ASP A 188 -66.27 -2.39 35.09
C ASP A 188 -67.33 -3.03 34.19
N VAL A 189 -67.02 -3.15 32.89
CA VAL A 189 -67.81 -3.92 31.92
C VAL A 189 -66.91 -4.92 31.21
N SER A 190 -67.33 -6.18 31.17
CA SER A 190 -66.61 -7.26 30.51
C SER A 190 -67.50 -8.12 29.62
N VAL A 191 -66.98 -8.50 28.45
CA VAL A 191 -67.58 -9.52 27.57
C VAL A 191 -66.52 -10.58 27.30
N THR A 192 -66.82 -11.84 27.62
CA THR A 192 -65.94 -12.99 27.40
C THR A 192 -66.61 -14.02 26.51
N GLN A 193 -66.08 -14.22 25.30
CA GLN A 193 -66.51 -15.26 24.37
C GLN A 193 -65.56 -16.48 24.44
N THR A 194 -66.12 -17.67 24.60
CA THR A 194 -65.35 -18.94 24.55
C THR A 194 -65.22 -19.49 23.13
N ALA A 195 -64.24 -20.38 22.93
CA ALA A 195 -64.01 -21.03 21.65
C ALA A 195 -65.20 -21.94 21.26
N GLY A 196 -65.51 -22.02 19.97
CA GLY A 196 -66.60 -22.83 19.43
C GLY A 196 -67.95 -22.11 19.30
N SER A 197 -68.06 -20.86 19.78
CA SER A 197 -69.21 -19.98 19.54
C SER A 197 -69.00 -19.06 18.34
N THR A 198 -70.10 -18.68 17.70
CA THR A 198 -70.16 -17.68 16.61
C THR A 198 -71.01 -16.48 17.02
N ILE A 199 -70.43 -15.29 16.96
CA ILE A 199 -71.11 -14.01 17.18
C ILE A 199 -71.27 -13.32 15.82
N THR A 200 -72.51 -13.13 15.36
CA THR A 200 -72.81 -12.53 14.05
C THR A 200 -73.63 -11.25 14.22
N GLY A 201 -73.03 -10.10 13.94
CA GLY A 201 -73.69 -8.79 14.02
C GLY A 201 -73.91 -8.15 12.66
N TYR A 202 -74.91 -7.28 12.55
CA TYR A 202 -75.09 -6.47 11.36
C TYR A 202 -74.13 -5.29 11.34
N THR A 203 -74.12 -4.44 12.36
CA THR A 203 -73.18 -3.31 12.49
C THR A 203 -72.00 -3.66 13.39
N HIS A 204 -72.20 -4.46 14.44
CA HIS A 204 -71.15 -4.79 15.41
C HIS A 204 -71.20 -6.26 15.83
N GLY A 205 -70.07 -6.97 15.86
CA GLY A 205 -70.02 -8.25 16.53
C GLY A 205 -70.21 -8.07 18.05
N ILE A 206 -69.25 -7.41 18.69
CA ILE A 206 -69.33 -7.01 20.10
C ILE A 206 -69.17 -5.50 20.20
N ARG A 207 -70.05 -4.84 20.95
CA ARG A 207 -70.04 -3.40 21.24
C ARG A 207 -70.09 -3.16 22.75
N ILE A 208 -69.10 -2.44 23.28
CA ILE A 208 -69.11 -1.92 24.65
C ILE A 208 -69.12 -0.40 24.61
N ASP A 209 -70.07 0.22 25.30
CA ASP A 209 -70.09 1.66 25.58
C ASP A 209 -69.99 1.90 27.10
N ASN A 210 -68.83 2.33 27.58
CA ASN A 210 -68.57 2.56 29.00
C ASN A 210 -68.53 4.06 29.31
N TYR A 211 -69.63 4.55 29.89
CA TYR A 211 -69.75 5.89 30.48
C TYR A 211 -69.48 5.88 31.99
N GLY A 212 -69.14 4.73 32.56
CA GLY A 212 -68.77 4.54 33.97
C GLY A 212 -67.33 4.97 34.29
N ALA A 213 -66.87 4.67 35.50
CA ALA A 213 -65.52 5.00 35.97
C ALA A 213 -64.53 3.82 35.87
N GLY A 214 -65.01 2.59 35.66
CA GLY A 214 -64.18 1.39 35.59
C GLY A 214 -63.64 1.08 34.20
N ALA A 215 -63.13 -0.13 34.03
CA ALA A 215 -62.51 -0.61 32.80
C ALA A 215 -63.50 -1.32 31.86
N ALA A 216 -63.24 -1.24 30.56
CA ALA A 216 -63.93 -2.00 29.52
C ALA A 216 -63.04 -3.15 29.03
N THR A 217 -63.50 -4.39 29.13
CA THR A 217 -62.72 -5.57 28.74
C THR A 217 -63.49 -6.48 27.78
N VAL A 218 -62.87 -6.87 26.67
CA VAL A 218 -63.40 -7.91 25.79
C VAL A 218 -62.37 -9.02 25.67
N THR A 219 -62.75 -10.27 25.95
CA THR A 219 -61.91 -11.45 25.72
C THR A 219 -62.63 -12.39 24.75
N THR A 220 -61.98 -12.80 23.66
CA THR A 220 -62.62 -13.57 22.59
C THR A 220 -61.76 -14.74 22.13
N ALA A 221 -62.39 -15.87 21.84
CA ALA A 221 -61.72 -17.08 21.35
C ALA A 221 -62.48 -17.78 20.19
N GLY A 222 -63.69 -17.32 19.86
CA GLY A 222 -64.56 -17.89 18.83
C GLY A 222 -64.53 -17.12 17.51
N MET A 223 -65.56 -17.30 16.69
CA MET A 223 -65.72 -16.55 15.44
C MET A 223 -66.58 -15.31 15.69
N ILE A 224 -66.15 -14.15 15.18
CA ILE A 224 -66.92 -12.90 15.21
C ILE A 224 -67.02 -12.36 13.79
N VAL A 225 -68.26 -12.17 13.32
CA VAL A 225 -68.55 -11.68 11.97
C VAL A 225 -69.50 -10.51 12.04
N GLN A 226 -69.02 -9.35 11.61
CA GLN A 226 -69.87 -8.22 11.29
C GLN A 226 -70.20 -8.24 9.78
N THR A 227 -71.47 -8.05 9.41
CA THR A 227 -71.99 -8.41 8.08
C THR A 227 -72.37 -7.25 7.16
N GLN A 228 -72.69 -6.06 7.68
CA GLN A 228 -72.95 -4.88 6.86
C GLN A 228 -71.68 -4.43 6.12
N THR A 229 -71.72 -4.39 4.79
CA THR A 229 -70.56 -4.04 3.93
C THR A 229 -70.70 -2.67 3.27
N GLY A 230 -69.58 -2.06 2.88
CA GLY A 230 -69.52 -0.91 1.97
C GLY A 230 -68.85 0.32 2.57
N ALA A 231 -68.15 1.08 1.72
CA ALA A 231 -67.31 2.22 2.11
C ALA A 231 -68.04 3.41 2.77
N ALA A 232 -69.37 3.49 2.68
CA ALA A 232 -70.16 4.52 3.35
C ALA A 232 -70.59 4.15 4.79
N ASN A 233 -70.36 2.90 5.21
CA ASN A 233 -70.82 2.38 6.49
C ASN A 233 -69.71 2.48 7.54
N TYR A 234 -69.51 3.69 8.08
CA TYR A 234 -68.41 4.01 8.98
C TYR A 234 -68.48 3.34 10.36
N ASP A 235 -69.68 2.99 10.81
CA ASP A 235 -69.94 2.42 12.14
C ASP A 235 -70.14 0.91 12.05
N THR A 236 -69.13 0.21 11.53
CA THR A 236 -69.18 -1.24 11.28
C THR A 236 -67.94 -1.97 11.78
N TYR A 237 -68.03 -2.61 12.95
CA TYR A 237 -66.86 -3.16 13.65
C TYR A 237 -67.02 -4.64 14.06
N GLY A 238 -65.94 -5.42 14.00
CA GLY A 238 -65.95 -6.78 14.57
C GLY A 238 -66.09 -6.72 16.09
N VAL A 239 -65.13 -6.05 16.75
CA VAL A 239 -65.14 -5.77 18.19
C VAL A 239 -64.90 -4.27 18.41
N TYR A 240 -65.75 -3.63 19.20
CA TYR A 240 -65.66 -2.23 19.56
C TYR A 240 -65.81 -2.01 21.06
N ALA A 241 -64.93 -1.19 21.63
CA ALA A 241 -65.07 -0.68 22.98
C ALA A 241 -64.82 0.83 23.01
N TYR A 242 -65.71 1.53 23.71
CA TYR A 242 -65.65 2.96 23.96
C TYR A 242 -65.57 3.25 25.45
N ASN A 243 -64.65 4.13 25.84
CA ASN A 243 -64.55 4.69 27.18
C ASN A 243 -64.81 6.20 27.13
N ALA A 244 -65.75 6.69 27.94
CA ALA A 244 -65.95 8.11 28.16
C ALA A 244 -64.88 8.73 29.08
N ALA A 245 -64.93 10.05 29.27
CA ALA A 245 -63.89 10.84 29.93
C ALA A 245 -63.44 10.36 31.32
N THR A 246 -64.32 9.70 32.07
CA THR A 246 -64.04 9.22 33.45
C THR A 246 -63.61 7.77 33.52
N ALA A 247 -63.71 7.02 32.43
CA ALA A 247 -63.44 5.59 32.43
C ALA A 247 -61.93 5.30 32.52
N ALA A 248 -61.60 4.11 33.02
CA ALA A 248 -60.22 3.68 33.22
C ALA A 248 -59.64 3.09 31.93
N ASN A 249 -59.37 1.78 31.91
CA ASN A 249 -58.66 1.10 30.82
C ASN A 249 -59.64 0.57 29.76
N ILE A 250 -59.18 0.42 28.52
CA ILE A 250 -59.79 -0.49 27.53
C ILE A 250 -58.84 -1.66 27.33
N THR A 251 -59.34 -2.89 27.41
CA THR A 251 -58.56 -4.11 27.14
C THR A 251 -59.32 -5.02 26.19
N LEU A 252 -58.84 -5.18 24.95
CA LEU A 252 -59.36 -6.14 23.98
C LEU A 252 -58.37 -7.29 23.83
N ILE A 253 -58.81 -8.53 24.03
CA ILE A 253 -57.98 -9.73 23.95
C ILE A 253 -58.67 -10.73 23.03
N GLN A 254 -57.98 -11.12 21.96
CA GLN A 254 -58.34 -12.26 21.14
C GLN A 254 -57.32 -13.37 21.38
N THR A 255 -57.73 -14.43 22.07
CA THR A 255 -56.86 -15.57 22.40
C THR A 255 -56.82 -16.62 21.28
N ALA A 256 -57.87 -16.68 20.45
CA ALA A 256 -57.98 -17.56 19.28
C ALA A 256 -59.10 -17.07 18.33
N GLY A 257 -59.40 -17.84 17.29
CA GLY A 257 -60.55 -17.60 16.42
C GLY A 257 -60.30 -16.52 15.36
N SER A 258 -61.38 -15.95 14.82
CA SER A 258 -61.31 -14.94 13.76
C SER A 258 -62.30 -13.82 13.98
N ILE A 259 -61.85 -12.58 13.84
CA ILE A 259 -62.67 -11.37 13.94
C ILE A 259 -62.72 -10.70 12.57
N SER A 260 -63.92 -10.40 12.09
CA SER A 260 -64.12 -9.67 10.84
C SER A 260 -65.07 -8.50 11.00
N GLY A 261 -64.69 -7.37 10.40
CA GLY A 261 -65.53 -6.18 10.26
C GLY A 261 -65.37 -5.53 8.89
N ASN A 262 -66.27 -4.59 8.58
CA ASN A 262 -66.20 -3.80 7.36
C ASN A 262 -65.28 -2.61 7.57
N TRP A 263 -65.50 -1.75 8.57
CA TRP A 263 -64.65 -0.60 8.83
C TRP A 263 -63.43 -0.93 9.68
N PHE A 264 -63.64 -1.52 10.86
CA PHE A 264 -62.56 -1.98 11.75
C PHE A 264 -62.77 -3.43 12.20
N GLY A 265 -61.69 -4.22 12.27
CA GLY A 265 -61.76 -5.56 12.84
C GLY A 265 -61.90 -5.47 14.37
N MET A 266 -60.91 -4.85 15.01
CA MET A 266 -60.93 -4.51 16.43
C MET A 266 -60.69 -3.01 16.61
N PHE A 267 -61.52 -2.33 17.40
CA PHE A 267 -61.39 -0.90 17.68
C PHE A 267 -61.55 -0.59 19.17
N ALA A 268 -60.48 -0.07 19.79
CA ALA A 268 -60.51 0.53 21.11
C ALA A 268 -60.46 2.07 21.00
N ASN A 269 -61.50 2.73 21.52
CA ASN A 269 -61.71 4.17 21.44
C ASN A 269 -61.76 4.80 22.84
N ASN A 270 -60.62 5.23 23.37
CA ASN A 270 -60.49 5.63 24.76
C ASN A 270 -60.42 7.15 24.93
N TYR A 271 -61.50 7.76 25.43
CA TYR A 271 -61.50 9.15 25.89
C TYR A 271 -61.25 9.28 27.40
N GLY A 272 -61.05 8.15 28.10
CA GLY A 272 -60.86 8.08 29.54
C GLY A 272 -59.48 8.51 30.03
N THR A 273 -59.08 7.96 31.19
CA THR A 273 -57.82 8.31 31.90
C THR A 273 -56.84 7.15 32.03
N GLY A 274 -57.25 5.94 31.67
CA GLY A 274 -56.42 4.74 31.70
C GLY A 274 -55.69 4.46 30.38
N SER A 275 -55.12 3.26 30.28
CA SER A 275 -54.38 2.78 29.11
C SER A 275 -55.28 1.92 28.21
N THR A 276 -54.93 1.86 26.94
CA THR A 276 -55.60 1.06 25.92
C THR A 276 -54.72 -0.11 25.54
N THR A 277 -55.24 -1.33 25.63
CA THR A 277 -54.54 -2.55 25.28
C THR A 277 -55.34 -3.39 24.29
N ILE A 278 -54.71 -3.78 23.19
CA ILE A 278 -55.26 -4.75 22.21
C ILE A 278 -54.26 -5.89 22.08
N ARG A 279 -54.69 -7.11 22.36
CA ARG A 279 -53.91 -8.34 22.14
C ARG A 279 -54.63 -9.25 21.15
N SER A 280 -53.92 -9.76 20.16
CA SER A 280 -54.49 -10.69 19.18
C SER A 280 -53.57 -11.89 18.91
N ALA A 281 -54.15 -13.09 18.96
CA ALA A 281 -53.51 -14.35 18.60
C ALA A 281 -54.24 -15.09 17.45
N GLY A 282 -55.31 -14.49 16.92
CA GLY A 282 -56.12 -15.04 15.82
C GLY A 282 -56.14 -14.12 14.60
N ASP A 283 -56.94 -14.47 13.60
CA ASP A 283 -57.07 -13.63 12.40
C ASP A 283 -57.98 -12.43 12.68
N VAL A 284 -57.58 -11.23 12.24
CA VAL A 284 -58.36 -10.00 12.33
C VAL A 284 -58.44 -9.35 10.96
N LYS A 285 -59.66 -9.15 10.46
CA LYS A 285 -59.88 -8.61 9.12
C LYS A 285 -60.82 -7.40 9.13
N ALA A 286 -60.44 -6.37 8.40
CA ALA A 286 -61.29 -5.26 8.00
C ALA A 286 -61.26 -5.08 6.48
N ILE A 287 -62.39 -4.69 5.88
CA ILE A 287 -62.47 -4.48 4.43
C ILE A 287 -62.00 -3.07 4.04
N GLU A 288 -62.50 -2.04 4.73
CA GLU A 288 -62.39 -0.65 4.29
C GLU A 288 -61.26 0.10 4.99
N ARG A 289 -61.10 -0.03 6.32
CA ARG A 289 -60.15 0.79 7.08
C ARG A 289 -59.03 0.01 7.74
N ALA A 290 -59.16 -0.39 9.00
CA ALA A 290 -58.05 -0.99 9.74
C ALA A 290 -58.40 -2.35 10.34
N GLY A 291 -57.51 -3.34 10.21
CA GLY A 291 -57.66 -4.60 10.93
C GLY A 291 -57.73 -4.33 12.43
N ILE A 292 -56.75 -3.57 12.95
CA ILE A 292 -56.74 -3.09 14.34
C ILE A 292 -56.65 -1.56 14.37
N ARG A 293 -57.53 -0.93 15.18
CA ARG A 293 -57.50 0.50 15.50
C ARG A 293 -57.40 0.69 17.02
N ALA A 294 -56.42 1.47 17.48
CA ALA A 294 -56.34 1.93 18.86
C ALA A 294 -56.23 3.46 18.89
N TYR A 295 -57.09 4.10 19.69
CA TYR A 295 -57.12 5.55 19.84
C TYR A 295 -57.18 5.94 21.31
N ASN A 296 -56.32 6.88 21.70
CA ASN A 296 -56.34 7.55 22.98
C ASN A 296 -56.55 9.06 22.77
N ALA A 297 -57.52 9.63 23.46
CA ALA A 297 -57.63 11.08 23.61
C ALA A 297 -56.55 11.63 24.57
N SER A 298 -56.48 12.95 24.71
CA SER A 298 -55.42 13.64 25.46
C SER A 298 -55.34 13.33 26.95
N THR A 299 -56.39 12.76 27.53
CA THR A 299 -56.44 12.38 28.96
C THR A 299 -56.00 10.95 29.23
N ALA A 300 -55.95 10.10 28.20
CA ALA A 300 -55.54 8.71 28.33
C ALA A 300 -54.01 8.58 28.43
N LYS A 301 -53.54 7.37 28.72
CA LYS A 301 -52.12 7.09 28.97
C LYS A 301 -51.49 6.31 27.81
N ASP A 302 -51.25 5.01 28.02
CA ASP A 302 -50.50 4.19 27.09
C ASP A 302 -51.39 3.57 26.03
N ILE A 303 -50.82 3.26 24.87
CA ILE A 303 -51.38 2.30 23.92
C ILE A 303 -50.44 1.10 23.80
N ILE A 304 -50.97 -0.10 24.00
CA ILE A 304 -50.26 -1.37 23.78
C ILE A 304 -51.03 -2.19 22.76
N VAL A 305 -50.43 -2.45 21.60
CA VAL A 305 -50.94 -3.41 20.62
C VAL A 305 -49.95 -4.56 20.51
N ASP A 306 -50.41 -5.78 20.77
CA ASP A 306 -49.56 -6.97 20.79
C ASP A 306 -50.21 -8.10 19.98
N GLN A 307 -49.61 -8.40 18.83
CA GLN A 307 -50.02 -9.52 18.00
C GLN A 307 -49.04 -10.69 18.19
N ALA A 308 -49.50 -11.71 18.90
CA ALA A 308 -48.70 -12.92 19.15
C ALA A 308 -48.73 -13.91 17.97
N ALA A 309 -49.82 -13.94 17.20
CA ALA A 309 -50.02 -14.85 16.07
C ALA A 309 -51.14 -14.36 15.12
N GLY A 310 -51.46 -15.15 14.10
CA GLY A 310 -52.55 -14.87 13.15
C GLY A 310 -52.20 -13.85 12.06
N LYS A 311 -53.20 -13.46 11.27
CA LYS A 311 -53.09 -12.46 10.20
C LYS A 311 -53.94 -11.24 10.52
N ILE A 312 -53.36 -10.06 10.40
CA ILE A 312 -54.09 -8.79 10.43
C ILE A 312 -54.21 -8.29 8.99
N GLN A 313 -55.45 -8.15 8.52
CA GLN A 313 -55.76 -7.62 7.18
C GLN A 313 -56.64 -6.39 7.31
N GLY A 314 -56.28 -5.31 6.65
CA GLY A 314 -57.14 -4.13 6.55
C GLY A 314 -57.17 -3.52 5.17
N GLY A 315 -58.18 -2.68 4.93
CA GLY A 315 -58.33 -1.89 3.71
C GLY A 315 -57.20 -0.88 3.61
N THR A 316 -57.34 0.28 4.24
CA THR A 316 -56.33 1.36 4.25
C THR A 316 -55.13 1.09 5.17
N TYR A 317 -55.36 0.50 6.34
CA TYR A 317 -54.32 0.26 7.37
C TYR A 317 -54.34 -1.21 7.81
N GLY A 318 -53.20 -1.82 8.07
CA GLY A 318 -53.19 -3.10 8.79
C GLY A 318 -53.46 -2.86 10.27
N VAL A 319 -52.55 -2.09 10.87
CA VAL A 319 -52.63 -1.60 12.26
C VAL A 319 -52.58 -0.07 12.26
N TYR A 320 -53.53 0.57 12.92
CA TYR A 320 -53.61 2.02 13.05
C TYR A 320 -53.68 2.46 14.53
N VAL A 321 -52.58 3.03 15.03
CA VAL A 321 -52.45 3.51 16.40
C VAL A 321 -52.28 5.02 16.43
N ASP A 322 -53.03 5.69 17.30
CA ASP A 322 -52.98 7.14 17.48
C ASP A 322 -53.14 7.49 18.96
N ASN A 323 -52.04 7.92 19.58
CA ASN A 323 -51.99 8.28 20.99
C ASN A 323 -51.90 9.79 21.16
N GLY A 324 -53.04 10.43 21.40
CA GLY A 324 -53.08 11.83 21.81
C GLY A 324 -52.78 12.03 23.30
N GLY A 325 -52.70 10.94 24.07
CA GLY A 325 -52.56 10.91 25.53
C GLY A 325 -51.18 11.31 26.06
N THR A 326 -50.92 10.92 27.31
CA THR A 326 -49.71 11.30 28.07
C THR A 326 -48.69 10.16 28.27
N GLY A 327 -49.05 8.94 27.85
CA GLY A 327 -48.22 7.75 28.02
C GLY A 327 -47.46 7.37 26.75
N SER A 328 -46.94 6.14 26.78
CA SER A 328 -46.16 5.55 25.68
C SER A 328 -47.03 4.79 24.69
N THR A 329 -46.51 4.55 23.49
CA THR A 329 -47.12 3.69 22.47
C THR A 329 -46.20 2.53 22.14
N THR A 330 -46.69 1.29 22.29
CA THR A 330 -45.96 0.07 21.92
C THR A 330 -46.81 -0.79 20.98
N VAL A 331 -46.25 -1.12 19.82
CA VAL A 331 -46.85 -2.03 18.84
C VAL A 331 -45.89 -3.20 18.60
N THR A 332 -46.27 -4.41 19.03
CA THR A 332 -45.48 -5.63 18.84
C THR A 332 -46.21 -6.58 17.88
N LEU A 333 -45.53 -7.04 16.83
CA LEU A 333 -46.14 -7.81 15.74
C LEU A 333 -45.31 -9.05 15.39
N ALA A 334 -45.86 -10.24 15.63
CA ALA A 334 -45.24 -11.52 15.29
C ALA A 334 -45.81 -12.18 14.03
N GLY A 335 -47.05 -11.82 13.64
CA GLY A 335 -47.76 -12.41 12.50
C GLY A 335 -47.73 -11.54 11.25
N ALA A 336 -48.48 -11.95 10.22
CA ALA A 336 -48.55 -11.18 8.97
C ALA A 336 -49.52 -10.00 9.11
N VAL A 337 -49.12 -8.81 8.65
CA VAL A 337 -49.92 -7.60 8.61
C VAL A 337 -49.98 -7.09 7.17
N THR A 338 -51.17 -6.95 6.61
CA THR A 338 -51.36 -6.50 5.23
C THR A 338 -52.39 -5.40 5.14
N ALA A 339 -52.06 -4.32 4.43
CA ALA A 339 -52.95 -3.23 4.07
C ALA A 339 -53.01 -3.06 2.55
N SER A 340 -54.21 -3.05 1.99
CA SER A 340 -54.41 -2.85 0.54
C SER A 340 -54.31 -1.39 0.07
N GLY A 341 -54.48 -0.42 0.98
CA GLY A 341 -54.75 0.97 0.64
C GLY A 341 -53.63 1.97 0.95
N ALA A 342 -52.97 1.90 2.12
CA ALA A 342 -51.87 2.83 2.44
C ALA A 342 -50.75 2.25 3.32
N PHE A 343 -51.01 1.93 4.59
CA PHE A 343 -49.96 1.64 5.58
C PHE A 343 -50.10 0.24 6.16
N GLY A 344 -49.04 -0.59 6.13
CA GLY A 344 -49.05 -1.83 6.90
C GLY A 344 -49.25 -1.54 8.38
N VAL A 345 -48.40 -0.65 8.92
CA VAL A 345 -48.51 -0.11 10.28
C VAL A 345 -48.42 1.42 10.24
N PHE A 346 -49.39 2.10 10.84
CA PHE A 346 -49.33 3.53 11.14
C PHE A 346 -49.41 3.74 12.65
N SER A 347 -48.40 4.39 13.22
CA SER A 347 -48.34 4.72 14.64
C SER A 347 -47.99 6.20 14.82
N ASN A 348 -48.85 6.94 15.52
CA ASN A 348 -48.68 8.37 15.79
C ASN A 348 -48.77 8.66 17.28
N ASN A 349 -47.77 9.36 17.80
CA ASN A 349 -47.80 10.00 19.12
C ASN A 349 -48.03 11.50 18.93
N GLY A 350 -49.07 12.03 19.58
CA GLY A 350 -49.28 13.46 19.70
C GLY A 350 -48.30 14.11 20.67
N SER A 351 -48.32 15.44 20.76
CA SER A 351 -47.35 16.22 21.54
C SER A 351 -47.36 15.97 23.05
N GLY A 352 -48.41 15.34 23.58
CA GLY A 352 -48.51 14.97 24.99
C GLY A 352 -47.86 13.62 25.33
N ALA A 353 -47.64 12.76 24.34
CA ALA A 353 -47.17 11.39 24.54
C ALA A 353 -45.64 11.33 24.74
N THR A 354 -45.14 10.16 25.12
CA THR A 354 -43.71 9.94 25.38
C THR A 354 -43.06 9.08 24.30
N ASP A 355 -42.75 7.82 24.60
CA ASP A 355 -42.05 6.90 23.71
C ASP A 355 -42.99 6.30 22.67
N LEU A 356 -42.46 6.05 21.47
CA LEU A 356 -43.15 5.30 20.41
C LEU A 356 -42.25 4.14 19.96
N SER A 357 -42.74 2.92 20.12
CA SER A 357 -42.03 1.70 19.73
C SER A 357 -42.87 0.83 18.81
N VAL A 358 -42.33 0.46 17.65
CA VAL A 358 -42.90 -0.54 16.75
C VAL A 358 -41.89 -1.69 16.61
N ASN A 359 -42.24 -2.86 17.11
CA ASN A 359 -41.39 -4.04 17.16
C ASN A 359 -42.00 -5.19 16.36
N GLN A 360 -41.50 -5.40 15.15
CA GLN A 360 -41.76 -6.62 14.41
C GLN A 360 -40.82 -7.73 14.91
N THR A 361 -41.39 -8.75 15.52
CA THR A 361 -40.66 -9.93 16.02
C THR A 361 -40.70 -11.10 15.03
N GLY A 362 -41.56 -11.03 14.01
CA GLY A 362 -41.66 -12.02 12.95
C GLY A 362 -42.67 -11.62 11.86
N GLY A 363 -43.02 -12.58 11.00
CA GLY A 363 -44.03 -12.38 9.95
C GLY A 363 -43.63 -11.38 8.85
N THR A 364 -44.63 -10.93 8.10
CA THR A 364 -44.48 -9.98 7.00
C THR A 364 -45.37 -8.76 7.22
N ILE A 365 -44.86 -7.55 7.03
CA ILE A 365 -45.64 -6.30 7.05
C ILE A 365 -45.67 -5.73 5.63
N THR A 366 -46.85 -5.54 5.07
CA THR A 366 -47.01 -5.00 3.72
C THR A 366 -48.05 -3.89 3.71
N GLY A 367 -47.67 -2.71 3.21
CA GLY A 367 -48.59 -1.63 2.87
C GLY A 367 -48.37 -1.16 1.44
N SER A 368 -49.44 -0.69 0.80
CA SER A 368 -49.39 -0.24 -0.59
C SER A 368 -48.55 1.04 -0.78
N PHE A 369 -48.38 1.85 0.28
CA PHE A 369 -47.58 3.07 0.27
C PHE A 369 -46.40 2.94 1.25
N TYR A 370 -46.67 2.79 2.55
CA TYR A 370 -45.64 2.56 3.57
C TYR A 370 -45.78 1.17 4.21
N GLY A 371 -44.64 0.51 4.47
CA GLY A 371 -44.64 -0.71 5.29
C GLY A 371 -44.94 -0.36 6.74
N ILE A 372 -44.04 0.42 7.35
CA ILE A 372 -44.19 0.98 8.71
C ILE A 372 -44.01 2.51 8.64
N TYR A 373 -44.94 3.25 9.25
CA TYR A 373 -44.84 4.68 9.46
C TYR A 373 -45.03 4.99 10.95
N ALA A 374 -43.96 5.48 11.58
CA ALA A 374 -43.88 5.77 13.01
C ALA A 374 -43.50 7.25 13.21
N THR A 375 -44.40 8.05 13.77
CA THR A 375 -44.19 9.48 14.00
C THR A 375 -44.46 9.89 15.43
N ASN A 376 -43.52 10.62 16.03
CA ASN A 376 -43.60 11.06 17.42
C ASN A 376 -43.41 12.58 17.52
N GLN A 377 -44.49 13.27 17.89
CA GLN A 377 -44.46 14.70 18.23
C GLN A 377 -44.25 14.93 19.74
N GLY A 378 -44.16 13.85 20.52
CA GLY A 378 -44.00 13.84 21.97
C GLY A 378 -42.56 14.05 22.44
N THR A 379 -42.30 13.73 23.71
CA THR A 379 -41.02 14.01 24.39
C THR A 379 -40.11 12.79 24.57
N GLY A 380 -40.51 11.61 24.07
CA GLY A 380 -39.77 10.35 24.22
C GLY A 380 -39.00 9.94 22.98
N ALA A 381 -38.48 8.72 23.00
CA ALA A 381 -37.74 8.13 21.88
C ALA A 381 -38.69 7.47 20.87
N THR A 382 -38.28 7.43 19.61
CA THR A 382 -38.97 6.71 18.53
C THR A 382 -38.11 5.54 18.09
N THR A 383 -38.59 4.30 18.24
CA THR A 383 -37.82 3.11 17.88
C THR A 383 -38.64 2.18 16.98
N VAL A 384 -38.08 1.79 15.84
CA VAL A 384 -38.62 0.74 14.98
C VAL A 384 -37.64 -0.43 14.90
N THR A 385 -38.05 -1.60 15.37
CA THR A 385 -37.27 -2.84 15.28
C THR A 385 -37.91 -3.79 14.29
N VAL A 386 -37.13 -4.29 13.32
CA VAL A 386 -37.59 -5.15 12.23
C VAL A 386 -36.85 -6.49 12.27
N SER A 387 -37.59 -7.57 12.54
CA SER A 387 -37.07 -8.96 12.54
C SER A 387 -37.70 -9.85 11.45
N GLY A 388 -38.49 -9.27 10.54
CA GLY A 388 -39.17 -9.96 9.44
C GLY A 388 -39.18 -9.10 8.18
N ASP A 389 -39.94 -9.49 7.16
CA ASP A 389 -40.01 -8.71 5.92
C ASP A 389 -40.97 -7.52 6.07
N VAL A 390 -40.54 -6.35 5.61
CA VAL A 390 -41.33 -5.11 5.55
C VAL A 390 -41.31 -4.58 4.12
N THR A 391 -42.49 -4.33 3.56
CA THR A 391 -42.64 -3.81 2.20
C THR A 391 -43.60 -2.62 2.17
N GLY A 392 -43.12 -1.47 1.70
CA GLY A 392 -43.93 -0.32 1.33
C GLY A 392 -43.86 -0.11 -0.18
N THR A 393 -44.87 -0.57 -0.93
CA THR A 393 -44.72 -0.69 -2.39
C THR A 393 -44.69 0.63 -3.15
N GLY A 394 -45.25 1.70 -2.58
CA GLY A 394 -45.42 2.99 -3.25
C GLY A 394 -44.54 4.13 -2.73
N ALA A 395 -44.00 4.01 -1.51
CA ALA A 395 -43.18 5.04 -0.86
C ALA A 395 -42.04 4.41 -0.06
N VAL A 396 -42.15 4.31 1.26
CA VAL A 396 -41.02 3.91 2.12
C VAL A 396 -41.28 2.56 2.78
N GLY A 397 -40.27 1.69 2.81
CA GLY A 397 -40.33 0.44 3.57
C GLY A 397 -40.58 0.73 5.05
N VAL A 398 -39.67 1.48 5.68
CA VAL A 398 -39.78 1.92 7.07
C VAL A 398 -39.50 3.42 7.18
N ALA A 399 -40.45 4.19 7.72
CA ALA A 399 -40.28 5.58 8.08
C ALA A 399 -40.39 5.78 9.60
N ALA A 400 -39.33 6.32 10.22
CA ALA A 400 -39.30 6.69 11.64
C ALA A 400 -39.01 8.19 11.75
N ILE A 401 -39.93 8.94 12.38
CA ILE A 401 -39.92 10.40 12.39
C ILE A 401 -40.08 10.90 13.82
N GLY A 402 -39.12 11.68 14.30
CA GLY A 402 -39.17 12.38 15.58
C GLY A 402 -39.17 13.90 15.39
N ASP A 403 -40.09 14.58 16.06
CA ASP A 403 -40.16 16.04 16.07
C ASP A 403 -39.19 16.66 17.09
N VAL A 404 -39.18 17.99 17.19
CA VAL A 404 -38.22 18.80 17.96
C VAL A 404 -38.01 18.42 19.43
N ASN A 405 -39.00 17.77 20.06
CA ASN A 405 -38.92 17.39 21.48
C ASN A 405 -38.49 15.93 21.71
N THR A 406 -38.28 15.16 20.64
CA THR A 406 -37.92 13.74 20.78
C THR A 406 -36.50 13.55 21.31
N THR A 407 -36.30 12.50 22.09
CA THR A 407 -35.01 12.18 22.72
C THR A 407 -34.16 11.22 21.90
N GLY A 408 -34.61 10.85 20.70
CA GLY A 408 -33.86 10.05 19.73
C GLY A 408 -34.77 9.28 18.78
N VAL A 409 -34.23 8.93 17.60
CA VAL A 409 -34.94 8.15 16.58
C VAL A 409 -34.04 7.00 16.12
N MET A 410 -34.57 5.78 16.15
CA MET A 410 -33.80 4.58 15.83
C MET A 410 -34.58 3.62 14.94
N VAL A 411 -33.92 3.10 13.89
CA VAL A 411 -34.39 1.99 13.07
C VAL A 411 -33.37 0.85 13.17
N ARG A 412 -33.81 -0.32 13.63
CA ARG A 412 -32.94 -1.49 13.84
C ARG A 412 -33.51 -2.70 13.09
N GLN A 413 -32.89 -3.05 11.97
CA GLN A 413 -33.16 -4.31 11.30
C GLN A 413 -32.25 -5.40 11.88
N THR A 414 -32.85 -6.41 12.51
CA THR A 414 -32.15 -7.57 13.07
C THR A 414 -32.23 -8.78 12.15
N ALA A 415 -33.28 -8.88 11.32
CA ALA A 415 -33.49 -9.94 10.34
C ALA A 415 -34.48 -9.49 9.24
N GLY A 416 -34.72 -10.36 8.25
CA GLY A 416 -35.66 -10.11 7.16
C GLY A 416 -35.15 -9.12 6.11
N SER A 417 -36.08 -8.53 5.35
CA SER A 417 -35.78 -7.54 4.32
C SER A 417 -36.67 -6.31 4.45
N ILE A 418 -36.13 -5.12 4.17
CA ILE A 418 -36.89 -3.88 4.08
C ILE A 418 -36.89 -3.44 2.62
N THR A 419 -38.07 -3.27 2.04
CA THR A 419 -38.26 -2.90 0.63
C THR A 419 -39.19 -1.70 0.49
N GLY A 420 -38.80 -0.72 -0.33
CA GLY A 420 -39.65 0.41 -0.71
C GLY A 420 -39.08 1.21 -1.88
N ALA A 421 -39.74 2.29 -2.30
CA ALA A 421 -39.11 3.27 -3.20
C ALA A 421 -37.89 3.89 -2.52
N THR A 422 -38.03 4.31 -1.26
CA THR A 422 -36.93 4.46 -0.30
C THR A 422 -36.96 3.26 0.66
N GLY A 423 -35.82 2.66 0.97
CA GLY A 423 -35.77 1.52 1.87
C GLY A 423 -36.13 1.92 3.30
N ILE A 424 -35.24 2.72 3.91
CA ILE A 424 -35.41 3.27 5.25
C ILE A 424 -35.34 4.79 5.18
N GLN A 425 -36.31 5.46 5.80
CA GLN A 425 -36.30 6.89 6.05
C GLN A 425 -36.25 7.14 7.56
N LEU A 426 -35.26 7.90 8.00
CA LEU A 426 -35.17 8.37 9.38
C LEU A 426 -35.13 9.90 9.37
N SER A 427 -36.08 10.53 10.07
CA SER A 427 -36.06 11.99 10.29
C SER A 427 -36.08 12.28 11.78
N ASN A 428 -35.17 13.13 12.23
CA ASN A 428 -35.04 13.51 13.64
C ASN A 428 -34.77 15.01 13.75
N ASN A 429 -35.81 15.76 14.11
CA ASN A 429 -35.70 17.18 14.42
C ASN A 429 -35.35 17.43 15.90
N GLY A 430 -35.31 16.37 16.71
CA GLY A 430 -34.99 16.42 18.13
C GLY A 430 -33.49 16.47 18.41
N ALA A 431 -33.15 16.76 19.67
CA ALA A 431 -31.76 16.86 20.15
C ALA A 431 -31.09 15.49 20.41
N GLY A 432 -31.86 14.40 20.34
CA GLY A 432 -31.38 13.06 20.63
C GLY A 432 -30.65 12.38 19.47
N PRO A 433 -30.02 11.21 19.72
CA PRO A 433 -29.28 10.48 18.69
C PRO A 433 -30.20 9.90 17.60
N SER A 434 -29.64 9.80 16.39
CA SER A 434 -30.26 9.15 15.23
C SER A 434 -29.47 7.90 14.84
N LEU A 435 -30.13 6.75 14.69
CA LEU A 435 -29.46 5.50 14.34
C LEU A 435 -30.25 4.69 13.31
N VAL A 436 -29.58 4.29 12.23
CA VAL A 436 -30.02 3.21 11.33
C VAL A 436 -29.05 2.04 11.45
N SER A 437 -29.55 0.84 11.74
CA SER A 437 -28.74 -0.38 11.79
C SER A 437 -29.36 -1.45 10.88
N VAL A 438 -28.54 -1.97 9.96
CA VAL A 438 -28.93 -2.95 8.94
C VAL A 438 -28.12 -4.23 9.13
N ALA A 439 -28.78 -5.32 9.53
CA ALA A 439 -28.15 -6.63 9.69
C ALA A 439 -28.19 -7.49 8.42
N THR A 440 -29.22 -7.31 7.59
CA THR A 440 -29.54 -8.19 6.46
C THR A 440 -29.81 -7.38 5.21
N LYS A 441 -31.03 -7.30 4.69
CA LYS A 441 -31.28 -6.79 3.33
C LYS A 441 -32.11 -5.52 3.34
N VAL A 442 -31.65 -4.51 2.62
CA VAL A 442 -32.44 -3.33 2.25
C VAL A 442 -32.41 -3.18 0.73
N SER A 443 -33.58 -3.04 0.12
CA SER A 443 -33.73 -2.85 -1.32
C SER A 443 -34.63 -1.65 -1.59
N ALA A 444 -34.09 -0.66 -2.29
CA ALA A 444 -34.79 0.56 -2.67
C ALA A 444 -35.02 0.64 -4.18
N GLY A 445 -36.15 1.25 -4.54
CA GLY A 445 -36.54 1.58 -5.89
C GLY A 445 -35.95 2.92 -6.33
N ALA A 446 -36.83 3.89 -6.56
CA ALA A 446 -36.49 5.21 -7.12
C ALA A 446 -35.84 6.18 -6.11
N GLY A 447 -35.88 5.90 -4.81
CA GLY A 447 -35.23 6.67 -3.75
C GLY A 447 -33.94 6.03 -3.25
N ALA A 448 -33.42 6.53 -2.13
CA ALA A 448 -32.21 5.99 -1.52
C ALA A 448 -32.48 4.67 -0.78
N GLY A 449 -31.44 3.84 -0.65
CA GLY A 449 -31.46 2.67 0.23
C GLY A 449 -31.76 3.06 1.68
N ILE A 450 -30.96 3.99 2.21
CA ILE A 450 -31.12 4.64 3.50
C ILE A 450 -31.12 6.16 3.28
N HIS A 451 -32.13 6.84 3.81
CA HIS A 451 -32.23 8.30 3.81
C HIS A 451 -32.35 8.82 5.24
N THR A 452 -31.37 9.60 5.69
CA THR A 452 -31.35 10.27 7.00
C THR A 452 -31.56 11.77 6.86
N LEU A 453 -32.36 12.33 7.77
CA LEU A 453 -32.66 13.76 7.89
C LEU A 453 -32.62 14.13 9.37
N ALA A 454 -31.42 14.32 9.92
CA ALA A 454 -31.20 14.50 11.34
C ALA A 454 -30.45 15.80 11.63
N VAL A 455 -31.09 16.73 12.33
CA VAL A 455 -30.52 18.06 12.61
C VAL A 455 -29.29 18.02 13.55
N ASN A 456 -29.07 16.90 14.25
CA ASN A 456 -27.91 16.65 15.11
C ASN A 456 -27.09 15.45 14.63
N GLY A 457 -27.19 15.11 13.35
CA GLY A 457 -26.47 14.00 12.75
C GLY A 457 -27.06 12.62 12.98
N ALA A 458 -26.46 11.64 12.30
CA ALA A 458 -26.92 10.25 12.32
C ALA A 458 -25.78 9.25 12.30
N THR A 459 -26.00 8.06 12.85
CA THR A 459 -25.12 6.91 12.63
C THR A 459 -25.83 5.88 11.77
N ILE A 460 -25.15 5.41 10.73
CA ILE A 460 -25.60 4.34 9.84
C ILE A 460 -24.65 3.16 9.99
N ASN A 461 -25.14 2.03 10.49
CA ASN A 461 -24.36 0.80 10.68
C ASN A 461 -24.83 -0.29 9.73
N ILE A 462 -23.97 -0.72 8.81
CA ILE A 462 -24.23 -1.77 7.82
C ILE A 462 -23.36 -2.98 8.17
N ALA A 463 -24.00 -4.05 8.65
CA ALA A 463 -23.30 -5.27 9.08
C ALA A 463 -22.62 -5.99 7.91
N SER A 464 -21.67 -6.87 8.21
CA SER A 464 -20.93 -7.63 7.19
C SER A 464 -21.80 -8.60 6.37
N SER A 465 -22.89 -9.10 6.95
CA SER A 465 -23.89 -9.91 6.27
C SER A 465 -24.90 -9.08 5.46
N ALA A 466 -24.85 -7.75 5.56
CA ALA A 466 -25.87 -6.90 5.01
C ALA A 466 -25.69 -6.66 3.50
N THR A 467 -26.81 -6.52 2.81
CA THR A 467 -26.89 -6.11 1.40
C THR A 467 -27.77 -4.87 1.30
N LEU A 468 -27.21 -3.77 0.80
CA LEU A 468 -27.91 -2.51 0.56
C LEU A 468 -27.89 -2.21 -0.93
N THR A 469 -29.05 -2.09 -1.54
CA THR A 469 -29.18 -1.86 -3.00
C THR A 469 -30.25 -0.82 -3.28
N ALA A 470 -30.00 0.06 -4.24
CA ALA A 470 -31.00 1.02 -4.71
C ALA A 470 -30.97 1.14 -6.23
N SER A 471 -32.11 1.02 -6.90
CA SER A 471 -32.19 1.18 -8.37
C SER A 471 -32.01 2.62 -8.85
N SER A 472 -32.13 3.59 -7.94
CA SER A 472 -31.78 5.00 -8.16
C SER A 472 -30.28 5.24 -8.38
N GLY A 473 -29.44 4.29 -7.98
CA GLY A 473 -27.99 4.47 -7.93
C GLY A 473 -27.51 5.13 -6.63
N VAL A 474 -28.39 5.50 -5.69
CA VAL A 474 -28.01 6.11 -4.40
C VAL A 474 -28.32 5.14 -3.26
N ALA A 475 -27.28 4.58 -2.64
CA ALA A 475 -27.43 3.65 -1.54
C ALA A 475 -27.68 4.38 -0.21
N ILE A 476 -26.95 5.46 0.03
CA ILE A 476 -26.99 6.24 1.27
C ILE A 476 -27.15 7.71 0.90
N ARG A 477 -28.09 8.36 1.56
CA ARG A 477 -28.31 9.80 1.48
C ARG A 477 -28.48 10.34 2.88
N ASP A 478 -27.61 11.26 3.30
CA ASP A 478 -27.93 12.19 4.39
C ASP A 478 -28.26 13.56 3.80
N GLY A 479 -29.15 14.29 4.47
CA GLY A 479 -29.77 15.51 3.95
C GLY A 479 -30.63 15.33 2.68
N GLY A 480 -31.00 16.44 2.04
CA GLY A 480 -31.77 16.44 0.78
C GLY A 480 -33.28 16.18 0.89
N VAL A 481 -33.95 16.13 -0.27
CA VAL A 481 -35.41 15.98 -0.34
C VAL A 481 -35.84 14.50 -0.42
N VAL A 482 -36.79 14.10 0.44
CA VAL A 482 -37.31 12.72 0.48
C VAL A 482 -37.91 12.31 -0.86
N GLY A 483 -37.45 11.18 -1.39
CA GLY A 483 -37.89 10.64 -2.69
C GLY A 483 -37.22 11.29 -3.91
N ALA A 484 -36.35 12.28 -3.70
CA ALA A 484 -35.49 12.87 -4.72
C ALA A 484 -34.03 12.68 -4.28
N PRO A 485 -33.42 11.50 -4.55
CA PRO A 485 -32.17 11.07 -3.92
C PRO A 485 -30.92 11.88 -4.29
N THR A 486 -31.04 12.86 -5.19
CA THR A 486 -29.95 13.73 -5.66
C THR A 486 -30.25 15.21 -5.48
N ALA A 487 -31.34 15.58 -4.80
CA ALA A 487 -31.69 16.99 -4.61
C ALA A 487 -31.01 17.53 -3.34
N SER A 488 -30.18 18.57 -3.52
CA SER A 488 -29.55 19.34 -2.43
C SER A 488 -30.59 19.98 -1.50
N ASP A 489 -30.27 20.12 -0.21
CA ASP A 489 -31.10 20.82 0.78
C ASP A 489 -30.25 21.38 1.93
N ALA A 490 -30.78 22.38 2.64
CA ALA A 490 -30.13 23.08 3.76
C ALA A 490 -30.29 22.37 5.12
N ILE A 491 -30.72 21.10 5.12
CA ILE A 491 -31.04 20.35 6.34
C ILE A 491 -30.26 19.02 6.30
N GLY A 492 -29.21 18.95 7.11
CA GLY A 492 -28.35 17.79 7.33
C GLY A 492 -27.42 18.10 8.50
N GLY A 493 -27.02 17.09 9.25
CA GLY A 493 -26.00 17.22 10.27
C GLY A 493 -25.11 16.00 10.20
N ASN A 494 -23.93 16.07 10.79
CA ASN A 494 -22.86 15.11 10.54
C ASN A 494 -23.31 13.63 10.63
N VAL A 495 -23.15 12.88 9.56
CA VAL A 495 -23.41 11.45 9.48
C VAL A 495 -22.14 10.63 9.66
N VAL A 496 -22.24 9.55 10.42
CA VAL A 496 -21.20 8.52 10.56
C VAL A 496 -21.69 7.24 9.93
N VAL A 497 -21.10 6.86 8.79
CA VAL A 497 -21.39 5.61 8.10
C VAL A 497 -20.33 4.56 8.45
N ASN A 498 -20.76 3.45 9.06
CA ASN A 498 -19.92 2.28 9.30
C ASN A 498 -20.37 1.15 8.38
N SER A 499 -19.61 0.90 7.31
CA SER A 499 -19.93 -0.12 6.32
C SER A 499 -18.98 -1.31 6.38
N ALA A 500 -19.54 -2.51 6.55
CA ALA A 500 -18.82 -3.79 6.40
C ALA A 500 -19.49 -4.75 5.40
N GLY A 501 -20.67 -4.38 4.87
CA GLY A 501 -21.51 -5.22 4.03
C GLY A 501 -21.29 -5.02 2.52
N THR A 502 -22.22 -5.54 1.72
CA THR A 502 -22.25 -5.27 0.26
C THR A 502 -23.21 -4.12 -0.02
N VAL A 503 -22.70 -3.01 -0.54
CA VAL A 503 -23.47 -1.81 -0.86
C VAL A 503 -23.34 -1.49 -2.34
N THR A 504 -24.48 -1.34 -3.01
CA THR A 504 -24.57 -0.99 -4.43
C THR A 504 -25.31 0.33 -4.60
N GLY A 505 -24.59 1.32 -5.12
CA GLY A 505 -25.02 2.71 -5.23
C GLY A 505 -24.09 3.61 -4.45
N ASP A 506 -24.18 4.90 -4.73
CA ASP A 506 -23.34 5.95 -4.17
C ASP A 506 -23.79 6.32 -2.75
N ALA A 507 -22.86 6.87 -1.97
CA ALA A 507 -23.14 7.63 -0.75
C ALA A 507 -23.05 9.11 -1.08
N ILE A 508 -24.02 9.88 -0.60
CA ILE A 508 -23.99 11.35 -0.62
C ILE A 508 -24.29 11.78 0.81
N LEU A 509 -23.30 12.34 1.52
CA LEU A 509 -23.39 12.55 2.97
C LEU A 509 -23.91 13.94 3.34
N GLY A 510 -23.87 14.90 2.42
CA GLY A 510 -24.74 16.08 2.47
C GLY A 510 -24.01 17.32 2.90
N LEU A 511 -24.25 17.82 4.13
CA LEU A 511 -23.59 19.02 4.65
C LEU A 511 -22.99 18.73 6.03
N GLY A 512 -21.82 19.31 6.29
CA GLY A 512 -21.13 19.24 7.58
C GLY A 512 -20.15 18.07 7.66
N GLY A 513 -19.24 18.08 8.64
CA GLY A 513 -18.12 17.13 8.66
C GLY A 513 -18.52 15.67 8.91
N ASP A 514 -18.72 14.95 7.83
CA ASP A 514 -19.19 13.58 7.74
C ASP A 514 -18.05 12.57 7.85
N VAL A 515 -18.38 11.35 8.27
CA VAL A 515 -17.41 10.27 8.43
C VAL A 515 -17.88 9.02 7.72
N PHE A 516 -17.12 8.57 6.74
CA PHE A 516 -17.34 7.30 6.06
C PHE A 516 -16.25 6.28 6.40
N ASN A 517 -16.63 5.24 7.14
CA ASN A 517 -15.76 4.13 7.50
C ASN A 517 -16.07 2.89 6.66
N LEU A 518 -15.18 2.55 5.73
CA LEU A 518 -15.19 1.28 5.00
C LEU A 518 -14.30 0.26 5.72
N ASN A 519 -14.94 -0.58 6.52
CA ASN A 519 -14.31 -1.55 7.43
C ASN A 519 -14.42 -3.01 6.94
N GLY A 520 -14.97 -3.24 5.75
CA GLY A 520 -15.18 -4.57 5.19
C GLY A 520 -16.16 -4.58 4.02
N GLY A 521 -16.37 -5.76 3.42
CA GLY A 521 -17.37 -5.95 2.38
C GLY A 521 -16.99 -5.35 1.03
N ILE A 522 -18.00 -4.97 0.23
CA ILE A 522 -17.84 -4.42 -1.12
C ILE A 522 -18.72 -3.18 -1.24
N TYR A 523 -18.12 -2.03 -1.54
CA TYR A 523 -18.83 -0.79 -1.86
C TYR A 523 -18.62 -0.46 -3.34
N THR A 524 -19.69 -0.43 -4.13
CA THR A 524 -19.55 -0.29 -5.59
C THR A 524 -19.74 1.13 -6.11
N GLY A 525 -20.42 2.01 -5.36
CA GLY A 525 -20.65 3.39 -5.75
C GLY A 525 -19.52 4.32 -5.32
N ASN A 526 -19.65 5.58 -5.72
CA ASN A 526 -18.82 6.68 -5.26
C ASN A 526 -19.27 7.11 -3.85
N ILE A 527 -18.32 7.64 -3.09
CA ILE A 527 -18.56 8.27 -1.80
C ILE A 527 -18.29 9.76 -2.01
N TYR A 528 -19.36 10.54 -1.97
CA TYR A 528 -19.30 11.99 -1.96
C TYR A 528 -19.39 12.41 -0.49
N GLY A 529 -18.41 13.19 -0.05
CA GLY A 529 -18.44 13.88 1.23
C GLY A 529 -19.70 14.73 1.32
N ASP A 530 -19.75 15.80 0.55
CA ASP A 530 -20.96 16.63 0.49
C ASP A 530 -22.01 16.22 -0.58
N ASP A 531 -22.96 17.12 -0.81
CA ASP A 531 -23.90 17.09 -1.94
C ASP A 531 -23.18 17.00 -3.29
N ARG A 532 -23.83 16.38 -4.29
CA ARG A 532 -23.26 16.28 -5.66
C ARG A 532 -23.41 17.58 -6.42
N ASP A 533 -22.82 18.65 -5.92
CA ASP A 533 -22.68 19.85 -6.70
C ASP A 533 -21.41 19.77 -7.58
N ASP A 534 -21.28 20.69 -8.53
CA ASP A 534 -20.03 20.81 -9.30
C ASP A 534 -18.91 21.18 -8.32
N ALA A 535 -17.67 20.76 -8.56
CA ALA A 535 -16.51 21.02 -7.68
C ALA A 535 -16.21 22.53 -7.45
N GLN A 536 -17.03 23.42 -8.02
CA GLN A 536 -17.05 24.86 -7.82
C GLN A 536 -18.49 25.38 -7.95
N SER A 537 -19.38 24.93 -7.09
CA SER A 537 -20.75 25.41 -7.00
C SER A 537 -20.78 26.92 -6.69
N SER A 538 -20.73 27.74 -7.74
CA SER A 538 -20.95 29.19 -7.68
C SER A 538 -22.45 29.52 -7.59
N ASP A 539 -23.25 28.64 -6.97
CA ASP A 539 -24.70 28.81 -6.80
C ASP A 539 -25.04 29.92 -5.78
N GLY A 540 -24.03 30.44 -5.09
CA GLY A 540 -24.14 31.54 -4.15
C GLY A 540 -24.66 31.13 -2.77
N ILE A 541 -24.78 29.83 -2.50
CA ILE A 541 -24.84 29.28 -1.14
C ILE A 541 -23.38 29.15 -0.70
N ALA A 542 -22.82 30.27 -0.25
CA ALA A 542 -21.44 30.29 0.21
C ALA A 542 -21.20 29.16 1.25
N ASN A 543 -20.13 28.37 1.07
CA ASN A 543 -19.23 27.86 2.12
C ASN A 543 -19.83 27.03 3.28
N HIS A 544 -20.68 26.03 3.00
CA HIS A 544 -21.24 25.13 4.04
C HIS A 544 -20.94 23.65 3.85
N GLU A 545 -20.10 23.31 2.89
CA GLU A 545 -19.55 21.98 2.66
C GLU A 545 -18.58 21.61 3.82
N GLY A 546 -18.59 20.33 4.19
CA GLY A 546 -18.07 19.82 5.45
C GLY A 546 -16.59 19.50 5.43
N ASN A 547 -15.96 19.42 6.61
CA ASN A 547 -14.65 18.76 6.72
C ASN A 547 -14.88 17.26 6.90
N ASP A 548 -14.77 16.50 5.83
CA ASP A 548 -15.15 15.10 5.78
C ASP A 548 -13.98 14.16 6.03
N THR A 549 -14.31 12.95 6.49
CA THR A 549 -13.33 11.92 6.80
C THR A 549 -13.68 10.60 6.15
N PHE A 550 -12.81 10.12 5.27
CA PHE A 550 -12.89 8.79 4.68
C PHE A 550 -11.84 7.85 5.25
N ASN A 551 -12.28 6.80 5.95
CA ASN A 551 -11.42 5.76 6.48
C ASN A 551 -11.65 4.45 5.72
N TRP A 552 -10.68 4.04 4.90
CA TRP A 552 -10.70 2.76 4.21
C TRP A 552 -9.69 1.79 4.83
N THR A 553 -10.17 0.96 5.76
CA THR A 553 -9.34 0.06 6.55
C THR A 553 -9.42 -1.40 6.09
N ALA A 554 -10.54 -1.81 5.48
CA ALA A 554 -10.73 -3.14 4.91
C ALA A 554 -11.88 -3.14 3.89
N GLY A 555 -12.09 -4.27 3.21
CA GLY A 555 -13.12 -4.39 2.16
C GLY A 555 -12.68 -3.78 0.83
N LYS A 556 -13.53 -3.82 -0.19
CA LYS A 556 -13.22 -3.33 -1.54
C LYS A 556 -14.10 -2.14 -1.91
N LEU A 557 -13.48 -1.01 -2.25
CA LEU A 557 -14.13 0.10 -2.95
C LEU A 557 -13.96 -0.10 -4.47
N THR A 558 -15.04 0.06 -5.23
CA THR A 558 -14.98 0.06 -6.71
C THR A 558 -15.18 1.46 -7.30
N GLY A 559 -15.95 2.33 -6.64
CA GLY A 559 -16.05 3.74 -7.00
C GLY A 559 -14.85 4.56 -6.53
N GLY A 560 -15.03 5.87 -6.36
CA GLY A 560 -14.04 6.78 -5.78
C GLY A 560 -14.54 7.47 -4.51
N PHE A 561 -13.63 8.20 -3.86
CA PHE A 561 -13.92 9.18 -2.83
C PHE A 561 -13.73 10.58 -3.41
N TYR A 562 -14.68 11.48 -3.11
CA TYR A 562 -14.69 12.88 -3.49
C TYR A 562 -15.01 13.66 -2.22
N GLY A 563 -14.05 14.39 -1.67
CA GLY A 563 -14.23 15.22 -0.48
C GLY A 563 -15.14 16.41 -0.77
N GLN A 564 -14.80 17.17 -1.82
CA GLN A 564 -15.45 18.39 -2.30
C GLN A 564 -14.93 19.63 -1.57
N ASP A 565 -15.77 20.64 -1.30
CA ASP A 565 -15.32 21.86 -0.63
C ASP A 565 -15.13 21.56 0.87
N GLY A 566 -13.98 21.87 1.46
CA GLY A 566 -13.76 21.58 2.88
C GLY A 566 -12.31 21.28 3.18
N SER A 567 -11.99 20.96 4.44
CA SER A 567 -10.69 20.35 4.76
C SER A 567 -10.88 18.87 5.02
N ASP A 568 -10.71 18.09 3.97
CA ASP A 568 -11.03 16.68 3.95
C ASP A 568 -9.85 15.80 4.34
N THR A 569 -10.16 14.63 4.90
CA THR A 569 -9.14 13.67 5.31
C THR A 569 -9.48 12.28 4.82
N ALA A 570 -8.60 11.70 4.00
CA ALA A 570 -8.68 10.31 3.59
C ALA A 570 -7.53 9.49 4.19
N THR A 571 -7.83 8.38 4.87
CA THR A 571 -6.85 7.38 5.29
C THR A 571 -7.14 6.04 4.63
N VAL A 572 -6.23 5.59 3.77
CA VAL A 572 -6.33 4.31 3.05
C VAL A 572 -5.28 3.35 3.58
N SER A 573 -5.72 2.29 4.25
CA SER A 573 -4.88 1.20 4.79
C SER A 573 -5.36 -0.19 4.41
N ALA A 574 -6.44 -0.28 3.61
CA ALA A 574 -6.94 -1.54 3.10
C ALA A 574 -5.97 -2.14 2.07
N SER A 575 -5.59 -3.40 2.26
CA SER A 575 -4.71 -4.13 1.34
C SER A 575 -5.31 -4.40 -0.05
N THR A 576 -6.58 -4.03 -0.25
CA THR A 576 -7.34 -4.13 -1.49
C THR A 576 -7.25 -2.88 -2.36
N TYR A 577 -6.68 -1.78 -1.83
CA TYR A 577 -6.40 -0.59 -2.64
C TYR A 577 -5.29 -0.91 -3.63
N ASP A 578 -5.61 -0.80 -4.92
CA ASP A 578 -4.71 -1.12 -6.02
C ASP A 578 -4.36 0.11 -6.88
N GLY A 579 -4.86 1.30 -6.53
CA GLY A 579 -4.71 2.54 -7.30
C GLY A 579 -5.73 2.69 -8.44
N SER A 580 -6.74 1.81 -8.52
CA SER A 580 -7.77 1.93 -9.56
C SER A 580 -8.86 2.97 -9.26
N GLN A 581 -9.07 3.31 -7.99
CA GLN A 581 -10.08 4.26 -7.50
C GLN A 581 -9.63 5.72 -7.66
N ILE A 582 -10.60 6.64 -7.75
CA ILE A 582 -10.36 8.08 -7.64
C ILE A 582 -10.37 8.44 -6.16
N LEU A 583 -9.37 9.21 -5.73
CA LEU A 583 -9.26 9.88 -4.45
C LEU A 583 -9.06 11.36 -4.76
N ASP A 584 -10.11 12.13 -4.56
CA ASP A 584 -10.20 13.56 -4.88
C ASP A 584 -10.46 14.30 -3.58
N GLY A 585 -9.56 15.21 -3.17
CA GLY A 585 -9.75 16.06 -1.98
C GLY A 585 -10.87 17.04 -2.26
N GLY A 586 -10.72 17.91 -3.26
CA GLY A 586 -11.86 18.51 -3.95
C GLY A 586 -11.53 19.77 -4.73
N ASP A 587 -11.39 20.88 -4.03
CA ASP A 587 -11.37 22.23 -4.59
C ASP A 587 -10.09 22.57 -5.38
N ASP A 588 -8.95 22.69 -4.71
CA ASP A 588 -7.66 22.98 -5.30
C ASP A 588 -6.49 22.22 -4.64
N THR A 589 -5.30 22.83 -4.62
CA THR A 589 -4.06 22.24 -4.08
C THR A 589 -3.32 23.20 -3.16
N SER A 590 -3.93 24.36 -2.84
CA SER A 590 -3.33 25.47 -2.13
C SER A 590 -4.03 25.75 -0.81
N ILE A 591 -3.25 26.11 0.21
CA ILE A 591 -3.80 26.47 1.51
C ILE A 591 -4.31 27.92 1.59
N ALA A 592 -4.40 28.63 0.45
CA ALA A 592 -4.60 30.07 0.40
C ALA A 592 -5.99 30.52 0.86
N ASP A 593 -7.01 29.69 0.67
CA ASP A 593 -8.37 29.89 1.18
C ASP A 593 -8.56 29.33 2.61
N GLY A 594 -7.59 28.56 3.10
CA GLY A 594 -7.57 27.95 4.42
C GLY A 594 -8.20 26.56 4.50
N MET A 595 -8.62 26.00 3.35
CA MET A 595 -9.03 24.60 3.20
C MET A 595 -7.78 23.76 2.96
N ILE A 596 -7.72 22.57 3.59
CA ILE A 596 -6.53 21.72 3.58
C ILE A 596 -6.94 20.26 3.57
N ASP A 597 -6.78 19.61 2.44
CA ASP A 597 -7.03 18.21 2.22
C ASP A 597 -5.79 17.37 2.50
N VAL A 598 -6.03 16.25 3.20
CA VAL A 598 -4.97 15.33 3.64
C VAL A 598 -5.28 13.89 3.24
N LEU A 599 -4.46 13.34 2.35
CA LEU A 599 -4.48 11.92 2.02
C LEU A 599 -3.32 11.19 2.71
N THR A 600 -3.62 10.14 3.45
CA THR A 600 -2.64 9.20 3.99
C THR A 600 -2.82 7.81 3.39
N LEU A 601 -1.82 7.35 2.66
CA LEU A 601 -1.71 5.96 2.20
C LEU A 601 -0.80 5.20 3.16
N LYS A 602 -1.36 4.23 3.89
CA LYS A 602 -0.68 3.56 5.01
C LYS A 602 -0.55 2.05 4.80
N GLY A 603 0.67 1.54 4.65
CA GLY A 603 0.91 0.10 4.52
C GLY A 603 0.41 -0.53 3.23
N VAL A 604 0.06 0.29 2.22
CA VAL A 604 -0.50 -0.17 0.95
C VAL A 604 0.57 -0.32 -0.13
N THR A 605 0.29 -1.14 -1.15
CA THR A 605 1.10 -1.23 -2.37
C THR A 605 0.18 -1.09 -3.56
N ALA A 606 0.34 -0.02 -4.34
CA ALA A 606 -0.61 0.36 -5.39
C ALA A 606 0.10 1.01 -6.59
N THR A 607 -0.54 0.94 -7.76
CA THR A 607 -0.14 1.65 -8.96
C THR A 607 -1.31 2.50 -9.44
N THR A 608 -1.13 3.81 -9.50
CA THR A 608 -2.16 4.77 -9.93
C THR A 608 -1.60 5.70 -11.00
N ASN A 609 -2.48 6.44 -11.67
CA ASN A 609 -2.07 7.64 -12.41
C ASN A 609 -2.27 8.87 -11.53
N GLY A 610 -1.55 9.95 -11.84
CA GLY A 610 -1.69 11.20 -11.09
C GLY A 610 -3.07 11.84 -11.19
N GLY A 611 -3.83 11.58 -12.27
CA GLY A 611 -5.21 12.08 -12.43
C GLY A 611 -6.26 11.38 -11.54
N LYS A 612 -5.89 10.33 -10.81
CA LYS A 612 -6.78 9.64 -9.85
C LYS A 612 -6.54 10.03 -8.40
N VAL A 613 -5.40 10.64 -8.10
CA VAL A 613 -5.08 11.17 -6.78
C VAL A 613 -4.87 12.66 -6.98
N THR A 614 -5.93 13.44 -6.89
CA THR A 614 -5.95 14.86 -7.31
C THR A 614 -6.51 15.73 -6.20
N ASN A 615 -6.21 17.03 -6.28
CA ASN A 615 -6.73 18.05 -5.38
C ASN A 615 -6.42 17.71 -3.92
N TRP A 616 -5.15 17.40 -3.63
CA TRP A 616 -4.68 17.18 -2.27
C TRP A 616 -3.55 18.16 -1.99
N GLU A 617 -3.68 18.97 -0.95
CA GLU A 617 -2.58 19.80 -0.44
C GLU A 617 -1.49 18.90 0.14
N VAL A 618 -1.88 17.84 0.84
CA VAL A 618 -0.95 16.96 1.57
C VAL A 618 -1.19 15.50 1.23
N VAL A 619 -0.19 14.85 0.63
CA VAL A 619 -0.16 13.39 0.46
C VAL A 619 0.96 12.79 1.30
N THR A 620 0.60 11.93 2.24
CA THR A 620 1.54 11.17 3.07
C THR A 620 1.55 9.70 2.67
N LEU A 621 2.73 9.18 2.33
CA LEU A 621 3.01 7.75 2.26
C LEU A 621 3.63 7.31 3.59
N ASP A 622 2.96 6.37 4.28
CA ASP A 622 3.38 5.82 5.58
C ASP A 622 3.54 4.30 5.49
N ALA A 623 4.80 3.83 5.46
CA ALA A 623 5.14 2.44 5.15
C ALA A 623 4.45 1.90 3.88
N ALA A 624 4.27 2.76 2.86
CA ALA A 624 3.54 2.44 1.63
C ALA A 624 4.45 2.44 0.40
N ASN A 625 4.10 1.65 -0.62
CA ASN A 625 4.76 1.62 -1.92
C ASN A 625 3.77 2.10 -2.98
N LEU A 626 3.96 3.30 -3.52
CA LEU A 626 3.11 3.88 -4.55
C LEU A 626 3.90 4.03 -5.85
N SER A 627 3.38 3.49 -6.93
CA SER A 627 3.88 3.79 -8.29
C SER A 627 2.91 4.74 -9.01
N ILE A 628 3.43 5.77 -9.66
CA ILE A 628 2.66 6.70 -10.51
C ILE A 628 2.95 6.41 -12.00
N ASP A 629 1.95 6.00 -12.77
CA ASP A 629 2.09 5.55 -14.17
C ASP A 629 1.71 6.58 -15.26
N ASP A 630 1.36 7.80 -14.86
CA ASP A 630 1.06 8.94 -15.73
C ASP A 630 1.71 10.18 -15.13
N GLY A 631 2.76 10.68 -15.79
CA GLY A 631 3.75 11.58 -15.22
C GLY A 631 3.29 13.00 -14.87
N ALA A 632 1.99 13.27 -14.74
CA ALA A 632 1.49 14.55 -14.22
C ALA A 632 0.64 14.28 -12.97
N TRP A 633 1.05 14.82 -11.82
CA TRP A 633 0.37 14.64 -10.54
C TRP A 633 0.16 15.99 -9.84
N HIS A 634 -1.09 16.36 -9.58
CA HIS A 634 -1.41 17.66 -9.00
C HIS A 634 -1.59 17.50 -7.49
N VAL A 635 -0.54 17.80 -6.74
CA VAL A 635 -0.50 17.72 -5.26
C VAL A 635 0.33 18.86 -4.71
N GLY A 636 -0.27 19.63 -3.81
CA GLY A 636 0.33 20.81 -3.20
C GLY A 636 0.74 21.90 -4.19
N GLU A 637 1.35 22.94 -3.63
CA GLU A 637 1.84 24.12 -4.36
C GLU A 637 3.31 24.40 -3.99
N PRO A 638 4.12 24.96 -4.92
CA PRO A 638 5.56 25.08 -4.72
C PRO A 638 5.96 26.18 -3.73
N ASP A 639 5.09 27.16 -3.50
CA ASP A 639 5.37 28.34 -2.66
C ASP A 639 4.78 28.19 -1.23
N GLU A 640 4.33 26.99 -0.85
CA GLU A 640 3.65 26.71 0.41
C GLU A 640 4.36 25.60 1.20
N GLU A 641 5.07 25.96 2.27
CA GLU A 641 6.01 25.06 2.97
C GLU A 641 5.41 23.74 3.51
N THR A 642 4.09 23.68 3.70
CA THR A 642 3.41 22.53 4.31
C THR A 642 2.69 21.61 3.34
N THR A 643 2.66 21.94 2.05
CA THR A 643 1.97 21.14 1.02
C THR A 643 2.95 20.30 0.21
N GLY A 644 2.46 19.23 -0.43
CA GLY A 644 3.24 18.30 -1.23
C GLY A 644 3.21 16.86 -0.71
N VAL A 645 4.26 16.12 -1.03
CA VAL A 645 4.37 14.68 -0.79
C VAL A 645 5.37 14.36 0.32
N PHE A 646 4.93 13.57 1.29
CA PHE A 646 5.71 13.17 2.47
C PHE A 646 5.92 11.66 2.50
N LEU A 647 7.17 11.21 2.41
CA LEU A 647 7.55 9.79 2.46
C LEU A 647 8.09 9.43 3.85
N THR A 648 7.39 8.54 4.54
CA THR A 648 7.69 8.18 5.93
C THR A 648 7.69 6.67 6.18
N ASN A 649 8.43 6.23 7.20
CA ASN A 649 8.43 4.87 7.73
C ASN A 649 8.72 3.78 6.69
N GLY A 650 9.72 3.99 5.84
CA GLY A 650 10.13 3.02 4.81
C GLY A 650 9.24 3.03 3.57
N SER A 651 8.69 4.20 3.22
CA SER A 651 7.84 4.33 2.03
C SER A 651 8.66 4.44 0.75
N THR A 652 8.05 4.02 -0.35
CA THR A 652 8.61 4.17 -1.70
C THR A 652 7.62 4.93 -2.58
N LEU A 653 8.09 6.00 -3.22
CA LEU A 653 7.40 6.62 -4.35
C LEU A 653 8.18 6.28 -5.63
N ASP A 654 7.60 5.42 -6.45
CA ASP A 654 8.13 4.99 -7.75
C ASP A 654 7.50 5.83 -8.86
N SER A 655 8.30 6.68 -9.46
CA SER A 655 7.91 7.60 -10.53
C SER A 655 7.92 6.96 -11.92
N MET A 656 8.22 5.67 -12.02
CA MET A 656 8.23 4.93 -13.28
C MET A 656 9.05 5.67 -14.34
N ALA A 657 8.50 5.93 -15.53
CA ALA A 657 9.23 6.57 -16.64
C ALA A 657 9.41 8.09 -16.49
N SER A 658 8.52 8.77 -15.76
CA SER A 658 8.56 10.21 -15.58
C SER A 658 7.50 10.63 -14.56
N LEU A 659 7.79 11.67 -13.79
CA LEU A 659 6.82 12.29 -12.90
C LEU A 659 7.05 13.79 -12.87
N ASP A 660 5.98 14.57 -12.90
CA ASP A 660 5.94 16.00 -12.74
C ASP A 660 4.83 16.29 -11.73
N PHE A 661 5.19 16.82 -10.56
CA PHE A 661 4.17 17.18 -9.57
C PHE A 661 4.42 18.55 -8.91
N ASN A 662 3.30 19.19 -8.55
CA ASN A 662 3.19 20.63 -8.32
C ASN A 662 3.56 21.12 -6.90
N GLY A 663 4.11 20.27 -6.02
CA GLY A 663 4.38 20.62 -4.62
C GLY A 663 5.79 20.29 -4.13
N ASN A 664 5.96 20.33 -2.81
CA ASN A 664 7.22 19.97 -2.15
C ASN A 664 7.39 18.44 -2.03
N LEU A 665 8.63 18.00 -1.87
CA LEU A 665 8.96 16.60 -1.56
C LEU A 665 9.73 16.50 -0.25
N THR A 666 9.24 15.70 0.70
CA THR A 666 9.95 15.39 1.94
C THR A 666 10.18 13.89 2.07
N ILE A 667 11.42 13.48 2.28
CA ILE A 667 11.82 12.07 2.39
C ILE A 667 12.51 11.82 3.72
N ASP A 668 11.97 10.89 4.53
CA ASP A 668 12.58 10.46 5.78
C ASP A 668 13.83 9.54 5.56
N PRO A 669 14.63 9.26 6.61
CA PRO A 669 15.86 8.47 6.47
C PRO A 669 15.71 7.02 5.97
N THR A 670 14.49 6.49 5.95
CA THR A 670 14.20 5.10 5.60
C THR A 670 13.46 4.96 4.28
N SER A 671 12.99 6.07 3.70
CA SER A 671 12.14 6.11 2.52
C SER A 671 12.93 6.43 1.25
N ALA A 672 12.33 6.15 0.10
CA ALA A 672 12.97 6.33 -1.20
C ALA A 672 12.03 6.97 -2.22
N PHE A 673 12.57 7.92 -3.00
CA PHE A 673 12.05 8.30 -4.31
C PHE A 673 12.84 7.54 -5.37
N ILE A 674 12.15 6.85 -6.27
CA ILE A 674 12.73 6.02 -7.32
C ILE A 674 12.26 6.54 -8.67
N GLY A 675 13.19 6.88 -9.54
CA GLY A 675 12.95 7.17 -10.95
C GLY A 675 13.78 6.26 -11.82
N THR A 676 13.31 5.02 -12.04
CA THR A 676 14.05 3.99 -12.77
C THR A 676 13.23 3.37 -13.89
N GLY A 677 12.42 4.18 -14.56
CA GLY A 677 11.64 3.72 -15.71
C GLY A 677 12.52 3.54 -16.93
N ALA A 678 12.19 2.57 -17.79
CA ALA A 678 13.04 2.22 -18.92
C ALA A 678 13.34 3.42 -19.85
N GLY A 679 14.61 3.84 -19.95
CA GLY A 679 15.07 4.79 -20.95
C GLY A 679 15.65 6.06 -20.34
N THR A 680 15.17 7.23 -20.79
CA THR A 680 15.53 8.53 -20.19
C THR A 680 14.27 9.14 -19.59
N GLY A 681 14.25 9.31 -18.27
CA GLY A 681 13.17 9.89 -17.50
C GLY A 681 13.41 11.36 -17.12
N ILE A 682 12.31 12.06 -16.88
CA ILE A 682 12.31 13.39 -16.26
C ILE A 682 11.45 13.32 -15.02
N TYR A 683 12.04 13.67 -13.89
CA TYR A 683 11.42 13.65 -12.57
C TYR A 683 11.46 15.06 -12.00
N SER A 684 10.33 15.76 -12.06
CA SER A 684 10.17 17.17 -11.78
C SER A 684 9.31 17.38 -10.52
N PHE A 685 9.82 18.21 -9.62
CA PHE A 685 9.09 18.74 -8.47
C PHE A 685 9.15 20.25 -8.57
N SER A 686 8.01 20.94 -8.63
CA SER A 686 8.01 22.40 -8.75
C SER A 686 8.47 23.10 -7.45
N GLY A 687 8.27 22.49 -6.29
CA GLY A 687 8.57 23.05 -4.97
C GLY A 687 9.96 22.69 -4.41
N ASP A 688 10.09 22.84 -3.09
CA ASP A 688 11.27 22.50 -2.31
C ASP A 688 11.40 20.98 -2.10
N ALA A 689 12.62 20.47 -2.03
CA ALA A 689 12.92 19.07 -1.77
C ALA A 689 13.80 18.90 -0.52
N THR A 690 13.30 18.20 0.49
CA THR A 690 14.04 17.83 1.71
C THR A 690 14.34 16.34 1.72
N ASN A 691 15.62 15.98 1.66
CA ASN A 691 16.07 14.60 1.50
C ASN A 691 16.90 14.11 2.69
N ALA A 692 16.32 13.23 3.52
CA ALA A 692 17.05 12.44 4.50
C ALA A 692 17.25 10.96 4.07
N GLY A 693 16.48 10.51 3.07
CA GLY A 693 16.48 9.13 2.56
C GLY A 693 17.26 8.96 1.26
N THR A 694 16.67 8.25 0.29
CA THR A 694 17.28 8.00 -1.03
C THR A 694 16.46 8.65 -2.15
N ILE A 695 17.14 9.36 -3.04
CA ILE A 695 16.64 9.68 -4.38
C ILE A 695 17.52 8.90 -5.35
N THR A 696 16.93 8.11 -6.25
CA THR A 696 17.72 7.33 -7.23
C THR A 696 17.16 7.46 -8.63
N THR A 697 18.04 7.77 -9.58
CA THR A 697 17.80 7.60 -11.02
C THR A 697 18.63 6.46 -11.61
N ALA A 698 19.39 5.74 -10.78
CA ALA A 698 20.21 4.64 -11.24
C ALA A 698 19.36 3.42 -11.66
N ASP A 699 19.23 3.21 -12.97
CA ASP A 699 18.45 2.17 -13.64
C ASP A 699 19.28 1.34 -14.65
N ASP A 700 20.61 1.46 -14.59
CA ASP A 700 21.60 0.97 -15.56
C ASP A 700 21.53 1.68 -16.93
N ALA A 701 20.99 2.90 -17.00
CA ALA A 701 20.97 3.73 -18.21
C ALA A 701 21.14 5.23 -17.90
N ALA A 702 22.31 5.78 -18.23
CA ALA A 702 22.54 7.21 -18.06
C ALA A 702 21.68 8.09 -19.00
N GLY A 703 21.14 9.17 -18.45
CA GLY A 703 20.45 10.24 -19.18
C GLY A 703 19.24 10.83 -18.48
N ASP A 704 18.96 10.40 -17.25
CA ASP A 704 17.83 10.86 -16.47
C ASP A 704 18.02 12.28 -15.92
N LEU A 705 16.91 12.98 -15.75
CA LEU A 705 16.90 14.34 -15.22
C LEU A 705 16.01 14.43 -13.98
N LEU A 706 16.62 14.72 -12.83
CA LEU A 706 15.93 15.17 -11.63
C LEU A 706 15.85 16.71 -11.64
N LEU A 707 14.65 17.28 -11.72
CA LEU A 707 14.42 18.72 -11.73
C LEU A 707 13.73 19.15 -10.43
N ILE A 708 14.40 19.98 -9.64
CA ILE A 708 13.86 20.59 -8.41
C ILE A 708 13.65 22.08 -8.69
N GLY A 709 12.39 22.52 -8.70
CA GLY A 709 12.00 23.90 -8.96
C GLY A 709 12.36 24.86 -7.82
N GLY A 710 12.26 24.40 -6.57
CA GLY A 710 12.59 25.14 -5.37
C GLY A 710 14.01 24.88 -4.82
N ASN A 711 14.15 25.06 -3.51
CA ASN A 711 15.37 24.78 -2.75
C ASN A 711 15.54 23.27 -2.52
N TYR A 712 16.80 22.83 -2.41
CA TYR A 712 17.14 21.47 -2.00
C TYR A 712 17.85 21.47 -0.64
N VAL A 713 17.28 20.74 0.32
CA VAL A 713 17.83 20.59 1.68
C VAL A 713 18.26 19.14 1.90
N GLY A 714 19.57 18.93 1.98
CA GLY A 714 20.14 17.62 2.32
C GLY A 714 20.21 17.41 3.84
N ASN A 715 19.58 16.34 4.35
CA ASN A 715 19.60 15.96 5.77
C ASN A 715 20.36 14.65 6.00
N GLY A 716 21.47 14.45 5.29
CA GLY A 716 22.27 13.22 5.34
C GLY A 716 21.78 12.12 4.40
N GLY A 717 20.74 12.39 3.60
CA GLY A 717 20.26 11.50 2.54
C GLY A 717 21.24 11.37 1.37
N GLN A 718 20.85 10.58 0.37
CA GLN A 718 21.67 10.28 -0.80
C GLN A 718 20.93 10.53 -2.12
N ILE A 719 21.71 10.84 -3.16
CA ILE A 719 21.28 10.84 -4.56
C ILE A 719 22.17 9.87 -5.34
N LEU A 720 21.58 8.94 -6.08
CA LEU A 720 22.28 7.94 -6.89
C LEU A 720 22.07 8.21 -8.38
N PHE A 721 23.16 8.25 -9.13
CA PHE A 721 23.18 8.54 -10.56
C PHE A 721 23.85 7.43 -11.36
N ASP A 722 23.37 7.18 -12.57
CA ASP A 722 24.11 6.49 -13.61
C ASP A 722 24.97 7.46 -14.42
N VAL A 723 26.23 7.09 -14.59
CA VAL A 723 27.21 7.90 -15.32
C VAL A 723 28.00 7.01 -16.26
N VAL A 724 28.13 7.40 -17.52
CA VAL A 724 29.12 6.79 -18.42
C VAL A 724 30.45 7.48 -18.16
N LEU A 725 31.23 7.02 -17.17
CA LEU A 725 32.49 7.69 -16.78
C LEU A 725 33.45 7.81 -17.99
N GLY A 726 33.82 9.04 -18.31
CA GLY A 726 34.56 9.43 -19.52
C GLY A 726 35.07 10.87 -19.46
N ASP A 727 34.98 11.61 -20.56
CA ASP A 727 35.42 13.01 -20.65
C ASP A 727 34.28 13.99 -20.31
N ASP A 728 34.50 15.29 -20.51
CA ASP A 728 33.51 16.35 -20.21
C ASP A 728 32.16 16.20 -20.95
N THR A 729 32.08 15.35 -21.98
CA THR A 729 30.87 15.09 -22.78
C THR A 729 30.12 13.82 -22.38
N SER A 730 30.55 13.15 -21.32
CA SER A 730 29.92 11.94 -20.80
C SER A 730 28.42 12.10 -20.59
N LYS A 731 27.67 11.09 -21.04
CA LYS A 731 26.26 10.94 -20.69
C LYS A 731 26.17 10.59 -19.21
N THR A 732 25.25 11.25 -18.53
CA THR A 732 25.05 11.14 -17.09
C THR A 732 23.61 11.45 -16.79
N ASP A 733 23.12 10.84 -15.74
CA ASP A 733 22.00 11.40 -15.02
C ASP A 733 22.42 12.72 -14.38
N MET A 734 21.46 13.61 -14.18
CA MET A 734 21.74 14.93 -13.64
C MET A 734 20.61 15.40 -12.72
N ALA A 735 20.99 16.04 -11.63
CA ALA A 735 20.07 16.86 -10.85
C ALA A 735 20.20 18.34 -11.22
N VAL A 736 19.09 19.00 -11.50
CA VAL A 736 19.01 20.46 -11.70
C VAL A 736 18.18 21.04 -10.58
N ILE A 737 18.78 21.93 -9.79
CA ILE A 737 18.15 22.60 -8.65
C ILE A 737 18.03 24.09 -8.98
N ASN A 738 16.80 24.56 -9.15
CA ASN A 738 16.53 25.93 -9.56
C ASN A 738 16.60 26.94 -8.39
N GLY A 739 16.41 26.48 -7.15
CA GLY A 739 16.58 27.26 -5.92
C GLY A 739 17.96 27.13 -5.27
N ASN A 740 18.02 27.38 -3.96
CA ASN A 740 19.25 27.29 -3.17
C ASN A 740 19.47 25.86 -2.65
N THR A 741 20.73 25.48 -2.42
CA THR A 741 21.05 24.23 -1.71
C THR A 741 21.52 24.50 -0.29
N SER A 742 21.20 23.62 0.65
CA SER A 742 21.72 23.63 2.03
C SER A 742 21.87 22.22 2.61
N GLY A 743 22.54 22.10 3.75
CA GLY A 743 22.73 20.81 4.42
C GLY A 743 23.76 19.89 3.74
N THR A 744 23.62 18.58 3.91
CA THR A 744 24.56 17.56 3.44
C THR A 744 23.87 16.42 2.71
N THR A 745 24.44 15.99 1.58
CA THR A 745 23.95 14.86 0.77
C THR A 745 25.11 14.00 0.28
N ASN A 746 24.92 12.69 0.33
CA ASN A 746 25.85 11.73 -0.29
C ASN A 746 25.49 11.53 -1.76
N VAL A 747 26.48 11.42 -2.62
CA VAL A 747 26.30 11.21 -4.06
C VAL A 747 26.89 9.86 -4.43
N GLY A 748 26.06 8.94 -4.90
CA GLY A 748 26.48 7.67 -5.46
C GLY A 748 26.56 7.76 -6.97
N VAL A 749 27.55 7.11 -7.55
CA VAL A 749 27.78 7.05 -9.01
C VAL A 749 27.90 5.59 -9.40
N ASN A 750 27.01 5.13 -10.27
CA ASN A 750 27.10 3.83 -10.92
C ASN A 750 27.71 4.02 -12.31
N ASN A 751 28.83 3.38 -12.59
CA ASN A 751 29.49 3.51 -13.89
C ASN A 751 28.86 2.56 -14.91
N VAL A 752 28.04 3.11 -15.81
CA VAL A 752 27.31 2.33 -16.82
C VAL A 752 28.10 2.26 -18.13
N GLY A 753 29.05 1.33 -18.20
CA GLY A 753 29.82 1.05 -19.41
C GLY A 753 30.83 2.14 -19.81
N GLY A 754 31.14 3.07 -18.91
CA GLY A 754 32.20 4.07 -19.11
C GLY A 754 33.60 3.45 -18.99
N THR A 755 34.47 3.71 -19.97
CA THR A 755 35.86 3.22 -20.00
C THR A 755 36.86 4.19 -19.37
N GLY A 756 36.39 5.35 -18.91
CA GLY A 756 37.22 6.43 -18.39
C GLY A 756 37.95 7.25 -19.44
N ALA A 757 38.17 8.52 -19.12
CA ALA A 757 39.01 9.46 -19.84
C ALA A 757 39.42 10.64 -18.92
N ALA A 758 40.45 11.38 -19.31
CA ALA A 758 40.77 12.64 -18.64
C ALA A 758 39.68 13.69 -18.89
N THR A 759 39.39 14.51 -17.88
CA THR A 759 38.44 15.64 -17.96
C THR A 759 39.18 16.96 -18.00
N ASN A 760 38.64 17.97 -18.69
CA ASN A 760 39.13 19.35 -18.57
C ASN A 760 38.24 20.13 -17.60
N GLU A 761 36.94 20.22 -17.86
CA GLU A 761 35.96 20.87 -16.98
C GLU A 761 35.32 19.92 -15.96
N GLY A 762 35.17 18.64 -16.32
CA GLY A 762 34.49 17.60 -15.53
C GLY A 762 33.09 17.24 -16.01
N ILE A 763 32.62 16.06 -15.63
CA ILE A 763 31.27 15.55 -15.93
C ILE A 763 30.30 16.20 -14.93
N ARG A 764 29.41 17.06 -15.43
CA ARG A 764 28.46 17.79 -14.56
C ARG A 764 27.29 16.89 -14.18
N ILE A 765 27.13 16.62 -12.88
CA ILE A 765 26.07 15.74 -12.36
C ILE A 765 25.05 16.48 -11.50
N ILE A 766 25.39 17.68 -11.00
CA ILE A 766 24.45 18.55 -10.27
C ILE A 766 24.62 19.98 -10.77
N GLU A 767 23.54 20.57 -11.27
CA GLU A 767 23.39 21.98 -11.60
C GLU A 767 22.63 22.71 -10.50
N VAL A 768 23.13 23.85 -10.04
CA VAL A 768 22.48 24.69 -9.03
C VAL A 768 22.37 26.12 -9.55
N ASN A 769 21.15 26.57 -9.83
CA ASN A 769 20.89 27.90 -10.38
C ASN A 769 20.75 28.99 -9.29
N GLY A 770 20.51 28.61 -8.03
CA GLY A 770 20.54 29.50 -6.87
C GLY A 770 21.87 29.47 -6.10
N ALA A 771 21.83 29.83 -4.82
CA ALA A 771 23.01 29.76 -3.95
C ALA A 771 23.32 28.30 -3.58
N SER A 772 24.44 27.76 -4.06
CA SER A 772 24.86 26.40 -3.71
C SER A 772 25.51 26.33 -2.31
N ASN A 773 24.78 26.54 -1.22
CA ASN A 773 25.36 26.48 0.14
C ASN A 773 25.40 25.06 0.74
N GLY A 774 24.78 24.08 0.09
CA GLY A 774 24.82 22.66 0.47
C GLY A 774 26.17 22.01 0.16
N SER A 775 26.44 20.89 0.84
CA SER A 775 27.63 20.06 0.63
C SER A 775 27.25 18.70 0.06
N PHE A 776 27.80 18.37 -1.11
CA PHE A 776 27.67 17.05 -1.73
C PHE A 776 28.97 16.26 -1.54
N SER A 777 28.86 15.02 -1.06
CA SER A 777 29.98 14.14 -0.76
C SER A 777 29.88 12.85 -1.58
N LEU A 778 30.90 12.56 -2.39
CA LEU A 778 30.93 11.34 -3.20
C LEU A 778 31.08 10.09 -2.32
N ILE A 779 30.28 9.06 -2.60
CA ILE A 779 30.52 7.70 -2.13
C ILE A 779 31.51 7.09 -3.13
N GLY A 780 32.76 6.92 -2.72
CA GLY A 780 33.84 6.45 -3.59
C GLY A 780 34.26 5.01 -3.32
N ASP A 781 34.91 4.41 -4.31
CA ASP A 781 35.54 3.08 -4.24
C ASP A 781 36.76 3.10 -3.29
N TYR A 782 37.49 4.23 -3.26
CA TYR A 782 38.61 4.47 -2.36
C TYR A 782 38.81 5.97 -2.09
N SER A 783 39.80 6.34 -1.27
CA SER A 783 40.12 7.74 -0.94
C SER A 783 41.56 8.08 -1.29
N VAL A 784 41.76 9.19 -2.02
CA VAL A 784 43.07 9.70 -2.43
C VAL A 784 43.13 11.21 -2.22
N GLY A 785 44.23 11.71 -1.65
CA GLY A 785 44.35 13.13 -1.28
C GLY A 785 43.30 13.58 -0.25
N GLY A 786 42.76 12.66 0.55
CA GLY A 786 41.71 12.93 1.55
C GLY A 786 40.30 13.07 0.97
N LYS A 787 40.08 12.72 -0.30
CA LYS A 787 38.79 12.78 -0.98
C LYS A 787 38.41 11.42 -1.58
N PRO A 788 37.13 11.01 -1.51
CA PRO A 788 36.64 9.83 -2.19
C PRO A 788 36.79 9.94 -3.71
N ALA A 789 37.02 8.81 -4.37
CA ALA A 789 37.08 8.70 -5.83
C ALA A 789 36.32 7.46 -6.32
N VAL A 790 35.70 7.57 -7.50
CA VAL A 790 35.07 6.44 -8.23
C VAL A 790 35.87 6.10 -9.48
N VAL A 791 35.96 4.83 -9.85
CA VAL A 791 36.81 4.34 -10.95
C VAL A 791 36.04 4.19 -12.27
N GLY A 792 36.62 4.71 -13.35
CA GLY A 792 36.23 4.42 -14.72
C GLY A 792 37.47 4.00 -15.52
N GLY A 793 37.61 2.71 -15.82
CA GLY A 793 38.75 2.15 -16.54
C GLY A 793 40.11 2.51 -15.93
N ALA A 794 40.96 3.23 -16.67
CA ALA A 794 42.26 3.66 -16.17
C ALA A 794 42.22 4.88 -15.24
N TYR A 795 41.09 5.59 -15.19
CA TYR A 795 40.94 6.86 -14.51
C TYR A 795 40.11 6.71 -13.24
N ALA A 796 40.34 7.61 -12.29
CA ALA A 796 39.45 7.79 -11.15
C ALA A 796 38.97 9.25 -11.09
N TYR A 797 37.78 9.44 -10.53
CA TYR A 797 37.06 10.71 -10.54
C TYR A 797 36.71 11.13 -9.13
N GLN A 798 37.01 12.39 -8.79
CA GLN A 798 36.59 13.01 -7.54
C GLN A 798 35.52 14.06 -7.80
N LEU A 799 34.69 14.32 -6.80
CA LEU A 799 33.64 15.34 -6.88
C LEU A 799 34.18 16.71 -6.49
N TYR A 800 33.95 17.71 -7.35
CA TYR A 800 34.35 19.11 -7.14
C TYR A 800 33.17 20.06 -7.37
N LYS A 801 33.12 21.09 -6.53
CA LYS A 801 32.24 22.25 -6.73
C LYS A 801 32.92 23.30 -7.60
N GLY A 802 32.19 23.84 -8.57
CA GLY A 802 32.64 24.89 -9.49
C GLY A 802 33.41 24.34 -10.68
N GLY A 803 33.08 24.75 -11.91
CA GLY A 803 33.83 24.48 -13.15
C GLY A 803 35.32 24.88 -13.08
N THR A 804 36.20 24.35 -13.92
CA THR A 804 37.60 24.82 -13.97
C THR A 804 37.70 26.21 -14.61
N SER A 805 36.94 26.43 -15.68
CA SER A 805 36.78 27.74 -16.33
C SER A 805 35.81 28.66 -15.59
N THR A 806 34.87 28.08 -14.83
CA THR A 806 33.83 28.78 -14.06
C THR A 806 33.80 28.38 -12.57
N PRO A 807 34.85 28.67 -11.77
CA PRO A 807 34.96 28.15 -10.39
C PRO A 807 33.86 28.56 -9.41
N ASN A 808 33.04 29.54 -9.77
CA ASN A 808 31.96 30.09 -8.94
C ASN A 808 30.56 29.81 -9.51
N ASP A 809 30.41 28.92 -10.49
CA ASP A 809 29.10 28.59 -11.07
C ASP A 809 28.14 27.86 -10.10
N GLY A 810 28.66 27.32 -8.99
CA GLY A 810 27.86 26.61 -7.99
C GLY A 810 27.56 25.15 -8.33
N ASN A 811 27.91 24.69 -9.53
CA ASN A 811 27.63 23.33 -10.03
C ASN A 811 28.64 22.31 -9.50
N TRP A 812 28.31 21.02 -9.59
CA TRP A 812 29.17 19.93 -9.12
C TRP A 812 29.54 18.96 -10.26
N TYR A 813 30.84 18.64 -10.32
CA TYR A 813 31.46 17.94 -11.43
C TYR A 813 32.31 16.77 -10.91
N LEU A 814 32.23 15.63 -11.58
CA LEU A 814 33.20 14.55 -11.46
C LEU A 814 34.42 14.88 -12.32
N ARG A 815 35.62 14.91 -11.73
CA ARG A 815 36.87 15.21 -12.44
C ARG A 815 37.91 14.14 -12.22
N SER A 816 38.53 13.72 -13.31
CA SER A 816 39.81 13.01 -13.27
C SER A 816 40.94 14.04 -13.23
N GLU A 817 41.23 14.53 -12.04
CA GLU A 817 42.27 15.54 -11.80
C GLU A 817 42.98 15.25 -10.47
N LEU A 818 44.30 15.03 -10.52
CA LEU A 818 45.12 14.91 -9.31
C LEU A 818 45.72 16.28 -8.97
N LYS A 819 45.20 16.94 -7.92
CA LYS A 819 45.73 18.21 -7.41
C LYS A 819 46.96 17.97 -6.51
N PRO A 820 48.08 18.71 -6.70
CA PRO A 820 49.23 18.60 -5.81
C PRO A 820 48.87 18.97 -4.36
N VAL A 821 49.24 18.12 -3.41
CA VAL A 821 48.93 18.28 -1.98
C VAL A 821 49.64 19.46 -1.30
N SER A 822 50.68 20.06 -1.91
CA SER A 822 51.43 21.17 -1.32
C SER A 822 52.34 21.94 -2.31
N GLY A 823 51.77 22.54 -3.36
CA GLY A 823 52.51 23.37 -4.33
C GLY A 823 51.77 24.64 -4.74
N PRO A 824 52.45 25.66 -5.31
CA PRO A 824 51.77 26.82 -5.88
C PRO A 824 50.78 26.37 -6.98
N SER A 825 49.62 27.04 -7.04
CA SER A 825 48.48 26.76 -7.95
C SER A 825 48.81 26.79 -9.45
N THR A 826 50.07 27.04 -9.83
CA THR A 826 50.56 27.14 -11.22
C THR A 826 51.16 25.84 -11.76
N THR A 827 51.13 24.75 -10.99
CA THR A 827 51.64 23.44 -11.44
C THR A 827 50.58 22.78 -12.35
N PRO A 828 50.94 22.27 -13.54
CA PRO A 828 49.97 21.63 -14.44
C PRO A 828 49.23 20.50 -13.73
N THR A 829 47.91 20.47 -13.86
CA THR A 829 47.08 19.38 -13.35
C THR A 829 47.30 18.15 -14.22
N VAL A 830 47.46 16.98 -13.59
CA VAL A 830 47.60 15.69 -14.28
C VAL A 830 46.31 14.89 -14.09
N PRO A 831 45.95 13.98 -15.03
CA PRO A 831 44.81 13.09 -14.84
C PRO A 831 44.97 12.27 -13.57
N LEU A 832 43.87 12.00 -12.88
CA LEU A 832 43.87 11.07 -11.76
C LEU A 832 43.69 9.65 -12.29
N TYR A 833 44.75 8.85 -12.25
CA TYR A 833 44.67 7.42 -12.57
C TYR A 833 44.19 6.61 -11.36
N GLN A 834 43.57 5.46 -11.65
CA GLN A 834 43.10 4.54 -10.63
C GLN A 834 44.24 3.85 -9.88
N ALA A 835 43.98 3.41 -8.65
CA ALA A 835 45.00 2.94 -7.71
C ALA A 835 45.72 1.64 -8.11
N GLY A 836 45.24 0.92 -9.14
CA GLY A 836 45.90 -0.27 -9.67
C GLY A 836 46.94 -0.01 -10.77
N VAL A 837 46.88 1.16 -11.43
CA VAL A 837 47.73 1.49 -12.59
C VAL A 837 49.23 1.34 -12.33
N PRO A 838 49.80 1.79 -11.19
CA PRO A 838 51.23 1.61 -10.90
C PRO A 838 51.67 0.14 -10.91
N SER A 839 50.85 -0.75 -10.34
CA SER A 839 51.12 -2.19 -10.32
C SER A 839 51.06 -2.77 -11.74
N TYR A 840 50.06 -2.37 -12.54
CA TYR A 840 49.92 -2.85 -13.92
C TYR A 840 51.11 -2.41 -14.78
N GLU A 841 51.55 -1.16 -14.66
CA GLU A 841 52.68 -0.63 -15.44
C GLU A 841 54.02 -1.32 -15.07
N ALA A 842 54.23 -1.61 -13.79
CA ALA A 842 55.45 -2.28 -13.29
C ALA A 842 55.46 -3.81 -13.54
N TYR A 843 54.30 -4.44 -13.70
CA TYR A 843 54.17 -5.89 -13.80
C TYR A 843 55.06 -6.56 -14.87
N PRO A 844 55.08 -6.13 -16.15
CA PRO A 844 55.96 -6.75 -17.13
C PRO A 844 57.46 -6.50 -16.84
N GLN A 845 57.83 -5.40 -16.20
CA GLN A 845 59.22 -5.18 -15.75
C GLN A 845 59.60 -6.17 -14.64
N ALA A 846 58.68 -6.43 -13.70
CA ALA A 846 58.87 -7.41 -12.65
C ALA A 846 59.11 -8.82 -13.24
N LEU A 847 58.31 -9.23 -14.23
CA LEU A 847 58.48 -10.50 -14.92
C LEU A 847 59.80 -10.56 -15.72
N LEU A 848 60.17 -9.50 -16.43
CA LEU A 848 61.46 -9.42 -17.15
C LEU A 848 62.66 -9.59 -16.20
N GLY A 849 62.60 -9.00 -15.00
CA GLY A 849 63.61 -9.17 -13.97
C GLY A 849 63.78 -10.64 -13.54
N LEU A 850 62.69 -11.38 -13.41
CA LEU A 850 62.69 -12.81 -13.09
C LEU A 850 63.13 -13.71 -14.27
N ASN A 851 62.91 -13.25 -15.49
CA ASN A 851 63.23 -14.00 -16.71
C ASN A 851 64.71 -13.87 -17.15
N GLY A 852 65.55 -13.23 -16.33
CA GLY A 852 66.99 -13.10 -16.56
C GLY A 852 67.73 -14.45 -16.64
N VAL A 853 68.83 -14.47 -17.41
CA VAL A 853 69.73 -15.62 -17.58
C VAL A 853 71.15 -15.29 -17.10
N PRO A 854 71.86 -16.25 -16.47
CA PRO A 854 73.24 -16.07 -16.03
C PRO A 854 74.23 -16.08 -17.19
N THR A 855 75.42 -15.55 -16.94
CA THR A 855 76.61 -15.79 -17.78
C THR A 855 77.08 -17.24 -17.65
N LEU A 856 77.94 -17.70 -18.57
CA LEU A 856 78.53 -19.03 -18.49
C LEU A 856 79.24 -19.26 -17.15
N GLN A 857 80.06 -18.30 -16.73
CA GLN A 857 80.82 -18.36 -15.47
C GLN A 857 79.89 -18.38 -14.26
N GLN A 858 78.80 -17.59 -14.30
CA GLN A 858 77.80 -17.57 -13.25
C GLN A 858 76.98 -18.87 -13.18
N ARG A 859 76.76 -19.55 -14.31
CA ARG A 859 75.95 -20.77 -14.36
C ARG A 859 76.68 -21.97 -13.80
N VAL A 860 77.94 -22.15 -14.19
CA VAL A 860 78.67 -23.41 -13.91
C VAL A 860 80.03 -23.22 -13.24
N GLY A 861 80.48 -21.98 -12.99
CA GLY A 861 81.84 -21.71 -12.52
C GLY A 861 82.91 -22.02 -13.56
N ASN A 862 84.17 -22.03 -13.15
CA ASN A 862 85.27 -22.32 -14.07
C ASN A 862 85.25 -23.79 -14.51
N ARG A 863 85.43 -24.03 -15.81
CA ARG A 863 85.59 -25.37 -16.43
C ARG A 863 86.86 -25.50 -17.25
N PHE A 864 87.51 -24.38 -17.54
CA PHE A 864 88.66 -24.30 -18.42
C PHE A 864 89.89 -24.04 -17.56
N TRP A 865 90.87 -24.93 -17.61
CA TRP A 865 92.11 -24.81 -16.87
C TRP A 865 93.30 -25.02 -17.80
N ALA A 866 94.23 -24.07 -17.81
CA ALA A 866 95.43 -24.08 -18.65
C ALA A 866 96.67 -23.64 -17.85
N GLY A 867 97.88 -23.99 -18.31
CA GLY A 867 99.13 -23.63 -17.62
C GLY A 867 99.28 -24.31 -16.25
N ASN A 868 99.55 -23.53 -15.19
CA ASN A 868 99.69 -24.04 -13.81
C ASN A 868 98.38 -24.62 -13.23
N GLY A 869 97.27 -24.60 -13.98
CA GLY A 869 95.99 -25.18 -13.58
C GLY A 869 95.82 -26.68 -13.85
N ASN A 870 96.80 -27.42 -14.39
CA ASN A 870 96.57 -28.81 -14.85
C ASN A 870 97.49 -29.90 -14.24
N LYS A 871 97.04 -31.16 -14.20
CA LYS A 871 97.80 -32.35 -13.73
C LYS A 871 98.43 -33.10 -14.91
N VAL A 872 99.68 -33.55 -14.80
CA VAL A 872 100.41 -34.34 -15.83
C VAL A 872 99.86 -35.78 -15.89
N VAL A 873 99.59 -36.31 -17.09
CA VAL A 873 99.28 -37.75 -17.31
C VAL A 873 100.60 -38.51 -17.47
N VAL A 874 100.95 -39.42 -16.55
CA VAL A 874 102.10 -40.31 -16.69
C VAL A 874 101.62 -41.71 -17.09
N GLN A 875 102.03 -42.20 -18.26
CA GLN A 875 101.80 -43.59 -18.68
C GLN A 875 103.15 -44.35 -18.68
N GLY A 876 103.45 -45.06 -17.58
CA GLY A 876 104.43 -46.17 -17.54
C GLY A 876 105.86 -45.92 -17.00
N ALA A 877 106.13 -46.53 -15.82
CA ALA A 877 107.40 -47.03 -15.22
C ALA A 877 108.48 -46.09 -14.58
N ASP A 878 108.30 -45.80 -13.27
CA ASP A 878 109.20 -45.73 -12.07
C ASP A 878 110.58 -44.97 -12.04
N PRO A 879 111.12 -44.55 -10.87
CA PRO A 879 111.24 -43.11 -10.49
C PRO A 879 112.62 -42.70 -9.92
N VAL A 880 113.18 -41.54 -10.24
CA VAL A 880 114.27 -40.95 -9.42
C VAL A 880 114.32 -39.42 -9.53
N GLY A 881 113.89 -38.69 -8.49
CA GLY A 881 114.16 -37.25 -8.32
C GLY A 881 113.06 -36.50 -7.57
N THR A 882 113.45 -35.70 -6.57
CA THR A 882 112.60 -35.05 -5.55
C THR A 882 111.78 -33.84 -6.01
N SER A 883 111.12 -33.91 -7.18
CA SER A 883 110.13 -32.90 -7.60
C SER A 883 109.14 -33.55 -8.59
N PRO A 884 107.83 -33.59 -8.33
CA PRO A 884 106.87 -34.21 -9.24
C PRO A 884 106.41 -33.29 -10.39
N TYR A 885 107.22 -32.31 -10.82
CA TYR A 885 106.78 -31.31 -11.83
C TYR A 885 107.80 -31.12 -12.96
N ALA A 886 107.35 -31.33 -14.21
CA ALA A 886 108.00 -30.86 -15.44
C ALA A 886 107.70 -29.36 -15.67
N ALA A 887 108.48 -28.74 -16.56
CA ALA A 887 108.42 -27.31 -16.83
C ALA A 887 107.09 -26.86 -17.49
N PRO A 888 106.67 -25.58 -17.34
CA PRO A 888 105.38 -25.05 -17.80
C PRO A 888 105.05 -25.27 -19.29
N GLU A 889 106.03 -25.65 -20.11
CA GLU A 889 105.87 -25.86 -21.55
C GLU A 889 105.20 -27.20 -21.95
N GLU A 890 104.95 -28.14 -21.01
CA GLU A 890 104.38 -29.48 -21.30
C GLU A 890 102.92 -29.69 -20.80
N ALA A 891 102.25 -28.70 -20.21
CA ALA A 891 100.88 -28.84 -19.67
C ALA A 891 99.80 -28.69 -20.75
N SER A 892 98.97 -29.72 -20.96
CA SER A 892 97.79 -29.67 -21.85
C SER A 892 96.65 -28.83 -21.25
N VAL A 893 95.59 -28.57 -22.01
CA VAL A 893 94.37 -27.90 -21.52
C VAL A 893 93.44 -28.93 -20.85
N ALA A 894 92.77 -28.57 -19.75
CA ALA A 894 91.69 -29.37 -19.17
C ALA A 894 90.35 -28.64 -19.25
N ILE A 895 89.38 -29.32 -19.85
CA ILE A 895 87.98 -28.90 -19.91
C ILE A 895 87.11 -29.98 -19.27
N GLU A 896 86.41 -29.61 -18.19
CA GLU A 896 85.45 -30.50 -17.52
C GLU A 896 84.19 -30.70 -18.38
N GLY A 897 83.90 -31.96 -18.73
CA GLY A 897 82.85 -32.30 -19.70
C GLY A 897 81.48 -32.65 -19.12
N ASN A 898 81.41 -33.24 -17.93
CA ASN A 898 80.18 -33.71 -17.31
C ASN A 898 80.02 -33.13 -15.90
N GLY A 899 78.79 -32.79 -15.51
CA GLY A 899 78.52 -32.41 -14.13
C GLY A 899 77.05 -32.25 -13.81
N VAL A 900 76.66 -32.63 -12.60
CA VAL A 900 75.40 -32.20 -11.99
C VAL A 900 75.67 -30.98 -11.13
N TRP A 901 74.81 -29.98 -11.19
CA TRP A 901 75.00 -28.74 -10.44
C TRP A 901 73.69 -28.17 -9.92
N GLY A 902 73.79 -27.42 -8.84
CA GLY A 902 72.71 -26.62 -8.29
C GLY A 902 73.24 -25.24 -7.90
N ARG A 903 72.44 -24.20 -8.09
CA ARG A 903 72.79 -22.83 -7.72
C ARG A 903 71.60 -22.09 -7.12
N ILE A 904 71.91 -21.15 -6.25
CA ILE A 904 70.99 -20.18 -5.67
C ILE A 904 71.43 -18.79 -6.08
N GLU A 905 70.46 -17.91 -6.33
CA GLU A 905 70.66 -16.52 -6.71
C GLU A 905 69.69 -15.65 -5.90
N GLY A 906 70.21 -14.58 -5.34
CA GLY A 906 69.43 -13.51 -4.72
C GLY A 906 69.78 -12.18 -5.37
N ALA A 907 68.78 -11.37 -5.67
CA ALA A 907 68.99 -10.02 -6.17
C ALA A 907 68.02 -9.02 -5.53
N HIS A 908 68.50 -7.80 -5.32
CA HIS A 908 67.70 -6.64 -4.97
C HIS A 908 67.91 -5.59 -6.06
N ASN A 909 66.83 -5.15 -6.68
CA ASN A 909 66.82 -4.14 -7.73
C ASN A 909 66.02 -2.94 -7.21
N SER A 910 66.60 -1.76 -7.27
CA SER A 910 65.89 -0.49 -7.06
C SER A 910 65.94 0.27 -8.37
N THR A 911 64.78 0.60 -8.94
CA THR A 911 64.69 1.16 -10.29
C THR A 911 63.77 2.36 -10.32
N GLU A 912 64.34 3.49 -10.72
CA GLU A 912 63.64 4.71 -11.12
C GLU A 912 63.66 4.75 -12.66
N PRO A 913 62.56 4.35 -13.34
CA PRO A 913 62.55 4.29 -14.79
C PRO A 913 62.82 5.67 -15.40
N ARG A 914 63.60 5.70 -16.48
CA ARG A 914 63.83 6.94 -17.25
C ARG A 914 62.53 7.54 -17.78
N PHE A 915 61.54 6.69 -18.04
CA PHE A 915 60.19 7.08 -18.44
C PHE A 915 59.18 6.15 -17.78
N SER A 916 58.18 6.74 -17.13
CA SER A 916 56.99 6.06 -16.64
C SER A 916 55.77 6.96 -16.89
N THR A 917 54.66 6.37 -17.31
CA THR A 917 53.41 7.10 -17.58
C THR A 917 52.69 7.47 -16.29
N SER A 918 52.71 6.58 -15.31
CA SER A 918 52.14 6.79 -13.97
C SER A 918 53.17 7.22 -12.93
N ALA A 919 54.37 7.65 -13.35
CA ALA A 919 55.46 8.05 -12.46
C ALA A 919 55.76 6.99 -11.39
N THR A 920 55.84 5.73 -11.84
CA THR A 920 56.06 4.57 -10.99
C THR A 920 57.54 4.23 -10.89
N ASP A 921 58.02 4.22 -9.65
CA ASP A 921 59.28 3.63 -9.25
C ASP A 921 59.01 2.25 -8.67
N TYR A 922 59.99 1.35 -8.71
CA TYR A 922 59.82 0.03 -8.11
C TYR A 922 61.10 -0.57 -7.53
N ASP A 923 60.91 -1.26 -6.40
CA ASP A 923 61.91 -2.10 -5.76
C ASP A 923 61.52 -3.56 -5.94
N GLN A 924 62.47 -4.40 -6.37
CA GLN A 924 62.23 -5.81 -6.62
C GLN A 924 63.26 -6.69 -5.91
N ASN A 925 62.77 -7.65 -5.14
CA ASN A 925 63.55 -8.72 -4.55
C ASN A 925 63.33 -10.02 -5.31
N ILE A 926 64.42 -10.66 -5.74
CA ILE A 926 64.40 -11.92 -6.49
C ILE A 926 65.12 -13.00 -5.70
N PHE A 927 64.52 -14.18 -5.64
CA PHE A 927 65.14 -15.41 -5.19
C PHE A 927 64.98 -16.48 -6.27
N LYS A 928 66.08 -17.09 -6.74
CA LYS A 928 66.05 -18.13 -7.78
C LYS A 928 66.88 -19.33 -7.36
N ILE A 929 66.29 -20.53 -7.48
CA ILE A 929 66.98 -21.82 -7.35
C ILE A 929 66.99 -22.48 -8.72
N GLN A 930 68.15 -22.95 -9.15
CA GLN A 930 68.30 -23.66 -10.42
C GLN A 930 69.15 -24.92 -10.23
N ALA A 931 68.74 -26.00 -10.87
CA ALA A 931 69.49 -27.25 -10.93
C ALA A 931 69.67 -27.67 -12.39
N GLY A 932 70.82 -28.27 -12.70
CA GLY A 932 71.13 -28.66 -14.06
C GLY A 932 72.06 -29.88 -14.13
N ILE A 933 72.04 -30.49 -15.31
CA ILE A 933 72.94 -31.57 -15.69
C ILE A 933 73.56 -31.23 -17.03
N ASP A 934 74.88 -31.31 -17.08
CA ASP A 934 75.67 -31.08 -18.29
C ASP A 934 76.38 -32.38 -18.68
N GLY A 935 76.45 -32.63 -19.99
CA GLY A 935 77.11 -33.77 -20.58
C GLY A 935 77.94 -33.39 -21.81
N LEU A 936 79.07 -34.06 -21.96
CA LEU A 936 79.90 -33.97 -23.15
C LEU A 936 79.16 -34.58 -24.35
N LEU A 937 78.88 -33.76 -25.36
CA LEU A 937 78.23 -34.19 -26.59
C LEU A 937 79.22 -34.60 -27.68
N SER A 938 80.36 -33.88 -27.77
CA SER A 938 81.42 -34.14 -28.75
C SER A 938 82.75 -33.60 -28.27
N GLU A 939 83.83 -34.31 -28.59
CA GLU A 939 85.22 -33.91 -28.31
C GLU A 939 86.05 -34.05 -29.59
N THR A 940 86.86 -33.04 -29.89
CA THR A 940 87.77 -33.00 -31.04
C THR A 940 89.11 -32.39 -30.61
N GLU A 941 90.15 -32.47 -31.45
CA GLU A 941 91.44 -31.80 -31.20
C GLU A 941 91.33 -30.26 -31.07
N GLN A 942 90.19 -29.67 -31.42
CA GLN A 942 89.97 -28.22 -31.37
C GLN A 942 89.22 -27.79 -30.10
N GLY A 943 88.60 -28.71 -29.36
CA GLY A 943 87.76 -28.39 -28.21
C GLY A 943 86.64 -29.38 -27.91
N LYS A 944 85.80 -29.01 -26.93
CA LYS A 944 84.67 -29.80 -26.42
C LYS A 944 83.34 -29.07 -26.58
N LEU A 945 82.33 -29.82 -27.01
CA LEU A 945 80.93 -29.39 -27.04
C LEU A 945 80.18 -30.02 -25.87
N ILE A 946 79.60 -29.18 -25.00
CA ILE A 946 78.86 -29.58 -23.81
C ILE A 946 77.41 -29.13 -23.98
N GLY A 947 76.48 -30.04 -23.75
CA GLY A 947 75.04 -29.75 -23.71
C GLY A 947 74.51 -29.91 -22.31
N GLY A 948 73.55 -29.07 -21.93
CA GLY A 948 72.93 -29.13 -20.61
C GLY A 948 71.43 -28.91 -20.65
N ILE A 949 70.76 -29.43 -19.63
CA ILE A 949 69.35 -29.13 -19.33
C ILE A 949 69.24 -28.62 -17.90
N THR A 950 68.32 -27.68 -17.67
CA THR A 950 68.11 -27.05 -16.37
C THR A 950 66.63 -27.00 -16.01
N VAL A 951 66.35 -27.01 -14.71
CA VAL A 951 65.05 -26.66 -14.14
C VAL A 951 65.27 -25.56 -13.11
N HIS A 952 64.33 -24.63 -13.00
CA HIS A 952 64.40 -23.55 -12.01
C HIS A 952 63.06 -23.21 -11.39
N TYR A 953 63.15 -22.71 -10.16
CA TYR A 953 62.10 -21.98 -9.47
C TYR A 953 62.62 -20.58 -9.19
N ALA A 954 61.78 -19.57 -9.40
CA ALA A 954 62.06 -18.17 -9.08
C ALA A 954 60.87 -17.58 -8.34
N HIS A 955 61.16 -16.77 -7.33
CA HIS A 955 60.17 -15.97 -6.61
C HIS A 955 60.59 -14.51 -6.71
N GLY A 956 59.65 -13.63 -7.03
CA GLY A 956 59.85 -12.20 -7.08
C GLY A 956 58.80 -11.48 -6.26
N LYS A 957 59.23 -10.53 -5.43
CA LYS A 957 58.36 -9.55 -4.80
C LYS A 957 58.76 -8.16 -5.27
N THR A 958 57.84 -7.46 -5.90
CA THR A 958 58.02 -6.09 -6.41
C THR A 958 57.07 -5.15 -5.67
N GLU A 959 57.62 -4.07 -5.11
CA GLU A 959 56.88 -2.98 -4.51
C GLU A 959 56.93 -1.78 -5.46
N ALA A 960 55.78 -1.36 -5.97
CA ALA A 960 55.63 -0.23 -6.87
C ALA A 960 55.18 1.00 -6.07
N SER A 961 55.83 2.14 -6.26
CA SER A 961 55.51 3.42 -5.60
C SER A 961 55.18 4.48 -6.64
N SER A 962 54.09 5.21 -6.44
CA SER A 962 53.62 6.25 -7.36
C SER A 962 52.79 7.30 -6.65
N ILE A 963 52.68 8.50 -7.25
CA ILE A 963 51.72 9.53 -6.83
C ILE A 963 50.25 9.06 -6.88
N TYR A 964 49.96 7.98 -7.62
CA TYR A 964 48.62 7.36 -7.72
C TYR A 964 48.39 6.22 -6.72
N GLY A 965 49.39 5.91 -5.88
CA GLY A 965 49.32 4.90 -4.84
C GLY A 965 50.41 3.83 -4.95
N ASP A 966 50.63 3.15 -3.83
CA ASP A 966 51.59 2.05 -3.75
C ASP A 966 50.91 0.71 -4.03
N GLY A 967 51.66 -0.22 -4.60
CA GLY A 967 51.18 -1.54 -4.97
C GLY A 967 52.24 -2.62 -4.78
N GLU A 968 51.78 -3.86 -4.68
CA GLU A 968 52.65 -5.03 -4.54
C GLU A 968 52.34 -6.05 -5.64
N ILE A 969 53.40 -6.64 -6.19
CA ILE A 969 53.36 -7.72 -7.17
C ILE A 969 54.18 -8.88 -6.61
N SER A 970 53.52 -9.98 -6.29
CA SER A 970 54.18 -11.24 -5.94
C SER A 970 54.14 -12.16 -7.15
N SER A 971 55.23 -12.84 -7.48
CA SER A 971 55.28 -13.73 -8.64
C SER A 971 56.12 -14.96 -8.36
N ASP A 972 55.51 -16.12 -8.58
CA ASP A 972 56.18 -17.42 -8.57
C ASP A 972 56.38 -17.90 -10.00
N GLY A 973 57.58 -18.37 -10.30
CA GLY A 973 58.00 -18.78 -11.64
C GLY A 973 58.62 -20.17 -11.62
N TYR A 974 58.12 -21.06 -12.48
CA TYR A 974 58.68 -22.40 -12.70
C TYR A 974 59.12 -22.53 -14.14
N GLY A 975 60.32 -23.03 -14.37
CA GLY A 975 60.84 -23.08 -15.73
C GLY A 975 61.85 -24.16 -16.00
N LEU A 976 62.13 -24.30 -17.30
CA LEU A 976 63.07 -25.26 -17.86
C LEU A 976 63.97 -24.55 -18.87
N GLY A 977 65.22 -25.00 -18.94
CA GLY A 977 66.21 -24.42 -19.85
C GLY A 977 67.12 -25.45 -20.47
N GLY A 978 67.82 -25.02 -21.51
CA GLY A 978 68.80 -25.80 -22.24
C GLY A 978 70.02 -24.95 -22.59
N THR A 979 71.18 -25.58 -22.63
CA THR A 979 72.45 -24.92 -22.92
C THR A 979 73.24 -25.72 -23.94
N LEU A 980 74.04 -25.02 -24.74
CA LEU A 980 75.00 -25.60 -25.65
C LEU A 980 76.27 -24.74 -25.63
N THR A 981 77.34 -25.29 -25.07
CA THR A 981 78.59 -24.59 -24.84
C THR A 981 79.73 -25.24 -25.62
N TRP A 982 80.41 -24.49 -26.48
CA TRP A 982 81.66 -24.87 -27.10
C TRP A 982 82.83 -24.25 -26.34
N TYR A 983 83.75 -25.09 -25.86
CA TYR A 983 85.03 -24.67 -25.29
C TYR A 983 86.17 -25.08 -26.23
N GLY A 984 86.87 -24.10 -26.80
CA GLY A 984 88.07 -24.33 -27.60
C GLY A 984 89.32 -24.43 -26.73
N GLU A 985 90.25 -25.31 -27.09
CA GLU A 985 91.53 -25.44 -26.35
C GLU A 985 92.37 -24.16 -26.39
N ASN A 986 92.12 -23.26 -27.34
CA ASN A 986 92.75 -21.94 -27.44
C ASN A 986 92.19 -20.88 -26.47
N GLY A 987 91.31 -21.26 -25.55
CA GLY A 987 90.68 -20.37 -24.56
C GLY A 987 89.47 -19.59 -25.08
N PHE A 988 89.05 -19.79 -26.33
CA PHE A 988 87.78 -19.26 -26.84
C PHE A 988 86.61 -20.12 -26.36
N TYR A 989 85.49 -19.49 -26.00
CA TYR A 989 84.23 -20.18 -25.77
C TYR A 989 83.06 -19.47 -26.43
N LEU A 990 82.03 -20.25 -26.73
CA LEU A 990 80.73 -19.77 -27.16
C LEU A 990 79.65 -20.56 -26.41
N ASP A 991 78.77 -19.85 -25.73
CA ASP A 991 77.67 -20.39 -24.92
C ASP A 991 76.33 -19.92 -25.48
N GLY A 992 75.49 -20.87 -25.87
CA GLY A 992 74.08 -20.64 -26.15
C GLY A 992 73.24 -21.11 -24.97
N GLN A 993 72.27 -20.29 -24.55
CA GLN A 993 71.33 -20.64 -23.49
C GLN A 993 69.91 -20.24 -23.89
N GLY A 994 68.95 -21.10 -23.62
CA GLY A 994 67.52 -20.80 -23.72
C GLY A 994 66.80 -21.24 -22.46
N GLN A 995 65.83 -20.47 -21.99
CA GLN A 995 64.92 -20.88 -20.92
C GLN A 995 63.49 -20.45 -21.22
N VAL A 996 62.52 -21.20 -20.72
CA VAL A 996 61.10 -20.83 -20.66
C VAL A 996 60.63 -20.92 -19.21
N THR A 997 59.74 -20.01 -18.81
CA THR A 997 59.23 -19.90 -17.44
C THR A 997 57.74 -19.61 -17.47
N TRP A 998 56.95 -20.35 -16.70
CA TRP A 998 55.55 -20.08 -16.42
C TRP A 998 55.46 -19.34 -15.08
N TYR A 999 54.68 -18.27 -15.04
CA TYR A 999 54.50 -17.40 -13.89
C TYR A 999 53.06 -17.47 -13.38
N MET A 1000 52.90 -17.34 -12.07
CA MET A 1000 51.64 -17.03 -11.39
C MET A 1000 51.89 -15.79 -10.55
N SER A 1001 51.02 -14.78 -10.67
CA SER A 1001 51.25 -13.50 -10.02
C SER A 1001 50.01 -12.95 -9.31
N ASP A 1002 50.22 -12.45 -8.10
CA ASP A 1002 49.22 -11.71 -7.33
C ASP A 1002 49.56 -10.22 -7.36
N LEU A 1003 48.58 -9.38 -7.67
CA LEU A 1003 48.72 -7.92 -7.72
C LEU A 1003 47.76 -7.27 -6.74
N SER A 1004 48.24 -6.33 -5.94
CA SER A 1004 47.41 -5.59 -4.98
C SER A 1004 47.71 -4.10 -4.95
N SER A 1005 46.75 -3.31 -4.44
CA SER A 1005 46.89 -1.87 -4.21
C SER A 1005 46.73 -1.54 -2.73
N ALA A 1006 47.73 -0.87 -2.16
CA ALA A 1006 47.69 -0.42 -0.77
C ALA A 1006 46.70 0.75 -0.58
N LEU A 1007 46.61 1.65 -1.57
CA LEU A 1007 45.75 2.83 -1.52
C LEU A 1007 44.26 2.45 -1.55
N ALA A 1008 43.88 1.52 -2.44
CA ALA A 1008 42.51 1.01 -2.50
C ALA A 1008 42.23 -0.11 -1.49
N ARG A 1009 43.27 -0.65 -0.84
CA ARG A 1009 43.18 -1.74 0.15
C ARG A 1009 42.46 -2.98 -0.38
N THR A 1010 42.73 -3.32 -1.63
CA THR A 1010 42.12 -4.47 -2.32
C THR A 1010 43.17 -5.25 -3.11
N SER A 1011 42.90 -6.54 -3.32
CA SER A 1011 43.55 -7.28 -4.41
C SER A 1011 43.02 -6.76 -5.74
N LEU A 1012 43.90 -6.66 -6.73
CA LEU A 1012 43.60 -6.24 -8.09
C LEU A 1012 43.38 -7.45 -8.99
N THR A 1013 44.20 -8.48 -8.82
CA THR A 1013 44.04 -9.82 -9.41
C THR A 1013 44.88 -10.82 -8.62
N ASP A 1014 44.40 -12.05 -8.50
CA ASP A 1014 45.11 -13.15 -7.85
C ASP A 1014 45.40 -14.25 -8.90
N ASP A 1015 46.50 -14.99 -8.72
CA ASP A 1015 46.91 -16.13 -9.56
C ASP A 1015 46.94 -15.82 -11.06
N ASN A 1016 47.35 -14.61 -11.47
CA ASN A 1016 47.39 -14.24 -12.89
C ASN A 1016 48.50 -15.00 -13.63
N ASP A 1017 48.10 -15.76 -14.65
CA ASP A 1017 49.01 -16.58 -15.44
C ASP A 1017 49.91 -15.73 -16.35
N GLY A 1018 51.19 -16.11 -16.42
CA GLY A 1018 52.17 -15.49 -17.30
C GLY A 1018 53.14 -16.49 -17.92
N PHE A 1019 53.76 -16.09 -19.03
CA PHE A 1019 54.74 -16.90 -19.74
C PHE A 1019 55.92 -16.05 -20.21
N GLY A 1020 57.14 -16.51 -19.96
CA GLY A 1020 58.35 -15.85 -20.42
C GLY A 1020 59.30 -16.82 -21.11
N TYR A 1021 60.04 -16.31 -22.10
CA TYR A 1021 61.15 -17.04 -22.70
C TYR A 1021 62.35 -16.13 -22.92
N THR A 1022 63.54 -16.68 -22.74
CA THR A 1022 64.81 -15.95 -22.87
C THR A 1022 65.79 -16.75 -23.69
N LEU A 1023 66.46 -16.09 -24.63
CA LEU A 1023 67.54 -16.62 -25.43
C LEU A 1023 68.79 -15.78 -25.22
N SER A 1024 69.92 -16.43 -25.01
CA SER A 1024 71.21 -15.76 -24.85
C SER A 1024 72.32 -16.44 -25.63
N LEU A 1025 73.18 -15.60 -26.19
CA LEU A 1025 74.44 -16.01 -26.80
C LEU A 1025 75.57 -15.22 -26.15
N GLU A 1026 76.49 -15.92 -25.50
CA GLU A 1026 77.69 -15.36 -24.87
C GLU A 1026 78.94 -15.92 -25.55
N GLY A 1027 79.90 -15.06 -25.88
CA GLY A 1027 81.21 -15.45 -26.36
C GLY A 1027 82.31 -14.76 -25.60
N GLY A 1028 83.40 -15.48 -25.34
CA GLY A 1028 84.56 -14.91 -24.68
C GLY A 1028 85.85 -15.58 -25.11
N LYS A 1029 86.98 -14.94 -24.82
CA LYS A 1029 88.29 -15.49 -25.12
C LYS A 1029 89.25 -15.23 -23.98
N ARG A 1030 89.68 -16.29 -23.30
CA ARG A 1030 90.72 -16.22 -22.29
C ARG A 1030 92.07 -15.94 -22.95
N ILE A 1031 92.77 -14.91 -22.49
CA ILE A 1031 94.10 -14.52 -22.96
C ILE A 1031 95.05 -14.60 -21.77
N ALA A 1032 95.97 -15.57 -21.79
CA ALA A 1032 96.97 -15.70 -20.74
C ALA A 1032 97.92 -14.49 -20.73
N ILE A 1033 98.14 -13.93 -19.54
CA ILE A 1033 99.16 -12.90 -19.30
C ILE A 1033 100.45 -13.60 -18.86
N ASP A 1034 100.32 -14.51 -17.88
CA ASP A 1034 101.37 -15.41 -17.43
C ASP A 1034 100.78 -16.76 -16.97
N SER A 1035 101.54 -17.54 -16.19
CA SER A 1035 101.12 -18.86 -15.72
C SER A 1035 99.99 -18.85 -14.68
N ALA A 1036 99.70 -17.72 -14.04
CA ALA A 1036 98.68 -17.57 -13.00
C ALA A 1036 97.60 -16.53 -13.36
N TRP A 1037 97.92 -15.53 -14.19
CA TRP A 1037 97.02 -14.44 -14.56
C TRP A 1037 96.51 -14.55 -16.00
N SER A 1038 95.22 -14.26 -16.19
CA SER A 1038 94.64 -14.05 -17.51
C SER A 1038 93.63 -12.91 -17.54
N VAL A 1039 93.32 -12.46 -18.74
CA VAL A 1039 92.23 -11.53 -19.01
C VAL A 1039 91.25 -12.17 -19.98
N THR A 1040 89.95 -12.05 -19.70
CA THR A 1040 88.90 -12.59 -20.58
C THR A 1040 87.92 -11.49 -20.98
N PRO A 1041 88.07 -10.91 -22.18
CA PRO A 1041 86.97 -10.16 -22.80
C PRO A 1041 85.80 -11.09 -23.10
N GLN A 1042 84.59 -10.61 -22.79
CA GLN A 1042 83.33 -11.32 -22.95
C GLN A 1042 82.29 -10.39 -23.60
N ALA A 1043 81.43 -10.95 -24.44
CA ALA A 1043 80.27 -10.27 -24.97
C ALA A 1043 79.06 -11.21 -24.91
N GLN A 1044 77.90 -10.68 -24.53
CA GLN A 1044 76.67 -11.43 -24.43
C GLN A 1044 75.53 -10.62 -25.04
N LEU A 1045 74.67 -11.28 -25.79
CA LEU A 1045 73.39 -10.75 -26.25
C LEU A 1045 72.28 -11.58 -25.64
N VAL A 1046 71.26 -10.92 -25.10
CA VAL A 1046 70.11 -11.55 -24.43
C VAL A 1046 68.84 -10.97 -25.04
N TYR A 1047 67.98 -11.82 -25.60
CA TYR A 1047 66.62 -11.48 -25.96
C TYR A 1047 65.67 -12.15 -24.97
N SER A 1048 64.79 -11.36 -24.34
CA SER A 1048 63.80 -11.83 -23.38
C SER A 1048 62.43 -11.28 -23.77
N ASN A 1049 61.40 -12.10 -23.65
CA ASN A 1049 60.02 -11.69 -23.83
C ASN A 1049 59.18 -12.31 -22.70
N VAL A 1050 58.28 -11.53 -22.14
CA VAL A 1050 57.28 -11.96 -21.17
C VAL A 1050 55.90 -11.55 -21.66
N ASP A 1051 54.91 -12.38 -21.32
CA ASP A 1051 53.50 -12.14 -21.55
C ASP A 1051 52.70 -12.54 -20.31
N PHE A 1052 51.52 -11.96 -20.14
CA PHE A 1052 50.58 -12.33 -19.09
C PHE A 1052 49.14 -12.30 -19.60
N ASP A 1053 48.29 -13.15 -19.05
CA ASP A 1053 46.90 -13.26 -19.45
C ASP A 1053 46.14 -11.97 -19.15
N ALA A 1054 45.32 -11.52 -20.09
CA ALA A 1054 44.50 -10.32 -19.88
C ALA A 1054 43.42 -10.59 -18.81
N PHE A 1055 43.33 -9.72 -17.81
CA PHE A 1055 42.39 -9.86 -16.70
C PHE A 1055 41.48 -8.64 -16.57
N THR A 1056 40.43 -8.76 -15.76
CA THR A 1056 39.58 -7.64 -15.34
C THR A 1056 39.82 -7.40 -13.86
N ASP A 1057 40.17 -6.17 -13.49
CA ASP A 1057 40.50 -5.85 -12.11
C ASP A 1057 39.26 -5.74 -11.19
N ALA A 1058 39.51 -5.45 -9.91
CA ALA A 1058 38.47 -5.26 -8.90
C ALA A 1058 37.51 -4.10 -9.17
N PHE A 1059 37.82 -3.20 -10.10
CA PHE A 1059 37.00 -2.05 -10.49
C PHE A 1059 36.31 -2.23 -11.86
N GLY A 1060 36.45 -3.41 -12.49
CA GLY A 1060 35.88 -3.71 -13.80
C GLY A 1060 36.73 -3.23 -14.98
N ALA A 1061 37.95 -2.74 -14.76
CA ALA A 1061 38.85 -2.32 -15.83
C ALA A 1061 39.57 -3.53 -16.45
N ARG A 1062 39.58 -3.61 -17.79
CA ARG A 1062 40.32 -4.67 -18.50
C ARG A 1062 41.79 -4.30 -18.63
N VAL A 1063 42.69 -5.18 -18.19
CA VAL A 1063 44.14 -5.00 -18.22
C VAL A 1063 44.76 -6.02 -19.18
N SER A 1064 45.68 -5.59 -20.04
CA SER A 1064 46.40 -6.49 -20.95
C SER A 1064 47.79 -5.98 -21.30
N LEU A 1065 48.72 -6.91 -21.56
CA LEU A 1065 50.05 -6.56 -22.03
C LEU A 1065 50.04 -6.26 -23.53
N ASP A 1066 50.70 -5.17 -23.92
CA ASP A 1066 50.92 -4.84 -25.34
C ASP A 1066 52.40 -4.97 -25.73
N ARG A 1067 53.32 -4.74 -24.78
CA ARG A 1067 54.76 -4.94 -25.02
C ARG A 1067 55.49 -5.44 -23.77
N GLY A 1068 56.13 -6.61 -23.88
CA GLY A 1068 56.90 -7.26 -22.81
C GLY A 1068 58.30 -7.74 -23.24
N GLU A 1069 58.92 -7.09 -24.22
CA GLU A 1069 60.19 -7.53 -24.82
C GLU A 1069 61.41 -6.68 -24.39
N SER A 1070 62.56 -7.34 -24.27
CA SER A 1070 63.87 -6.74 -23.97
C SER A 1070 64.96 -7.36 -24.86
N LEU A 1071 65.87 -6.52 -25.35
CA LEU A 1071 67.08 -6.95 -26.04
C LEU A 1071 68.28 -6.25 -25.40
N GLN A 1072 69.03 -7.00 -24.59
CA GLN A 1072 70.15 -6.47 -23.83
C GLN A 1072 71.48 -6.99 -24.37
N GLY A 1073 72.40 -6.08 -24.66
CA GLY A 1073 73.81 -6.38 -24.91
C GLY A 1073 74.65 -6.16 -23.66
N ARG A 1074 75.62 -7.02 -23.41
CA ARG A 1074 76.60 -6.91 -22.33
C ARG A 1074 78.02 -7.05 -22.90
N LEU A 1075 78.90 -6.14 -22.51
CA LEU A 1075 80.35 -6.25 -22.71
C LEU A 1075 81.01 -6.41 -21.34
N GLY A 1076 81.76 -7.49 -21.14
CA GLY A 1076 82.43 -7.82 -19.90
C GLY A 1076 83.94 -7.96 -20.09
N LEU A 1077 84.70 -7.64 -19.03
CA LEU A 1077 86.14 -7.89 -18.97
C LEU A 1077 86.49 -8.45 -17.60
N THR A 1078 87.02 -9.68 -17.56
CA THR A 1078 87.51 -10.29 -16.32
C THR A 1078 89.03 -10.18 -16.22
N LEU A 1079 89.52 -10.00 -15.00
CA LEU A 1079 90.90 -10.27 -14.63
C LEU A 1079 90.91 -11.48 -13.71
N ASP A 1080 91.50 -12.57 -14.20
CA ASP A 1080 91.45 -13.89 -13.59
C ASP A 1080 92.81 -14.25 -12.94
N HIS A 1081 92.75 -14.89 -11.78
CA HIS A 1081 93.89 -15.49 -11.10
C HIS A 1081 93.62 -16.97 -10.78
N GLU A 1082 94.47 -17.86 -11.28
CA GLU A 1082 94.35 -19.31 -11.13
C GLU A 1082 95.52 -19.88 -10.32
N ASN A 1083 95.23 -20.84 -9.44
CA ASN A 1083 96.23 -21.56 -8.67
C ASN A 1083 95.81 -23.03 -8.48
N SER A 1084 96.76 -23.97 -8.50
CA SER A 1084 96.52 -25.39 -8.26
C SER A 1084 97.59 -26.01 -7.35
N TRP A 1085 97.20 -26.95 -6.50
CA TRP A 1085 98.09 -27.64 -5.56
C TRP A 1085 97.58 -29.04 -5.20
N GLN A 1086 98.44 -29.90 -4.67
CA GLN A 1086 98.01 -31.16 -4.03
C GLN A 1086 97.74 -30.94 -2.55
N ASN A 1087 96.62 -31.45 -2.06
CA ASN A 1087 96.29 -31.42 -0.63
C ASN A 1087 96.98 -32.56 0.15
N ASP A 1088 96.82 -32.57 1.47
CA ASP A 1088 97.44 -33.55 2.38
C ASP A 1088 97.09 -35.02 2.06
N ASN A 1089 96.01 -35.27 1.30
CA ASN A 1089 95.58 -36.60 0.84
C ASN A 1089 96.11 -36.96 -0.56
N GLY A 1090 96.95 -36.13 -1.17
CA GLY A 1090 97.54 -36.36 -2.51
C GLY A 1090 96.58 -36.08 -3.69
N THR A 1091 95.39 -35.54 -3.42
CA THR A 1091 94.41 -35.17 -4.46
C THR A 1091 94.59 -33.72 -4.89
N LEU A 1092 94.23 -33.40 -6.13
CA LEU A 1092 94.35 -32.06 -6.70
C LEU A 1092 93.24 -31.14 -6.19
N ASN A 1093 93.64 -29.95 -5.75
CA ASN A 1093 92.76 -28.82 -5.47
C ASN A 1093 93.17 -27.63 -6.35
N ARG A 1094 92.20 -26.83 -6.78
CA ARG A 1094 92.47 -25.63 -7.59
C ARG A 1094 91.48 -24.50 -7.30
N THR A 1095 91.95 -23.26 -7.45
CA THR A 1095 91.18 -22.02 -7.25
C THR A 1095 91.25 -21.15 -8.49
N HIS A 1096 90.13 -20.58 -8.88
CA HIS A 1096 90.00 -19.48 -9.84
C HIS A 1096 89.30 -18.33 -9.13
N VAL A 1097 89.91 -17.16 -9.10
CA VAL A 1097 89.32 -15.94 -8.53
C VAL A 1097 89.42 -14.84 -9.56
N TYR A 1098 88.34 -14.08 -9.75
CA TYR A 1098 88.30 -13.03 -10.75
C TYR A 1098 87.57 -11.78 -10.25
N GLY A 1099 88.02 -10.63 -10.75
CA GLY A 1099 87.25 -9.39 -10.74
C GLY A 1099 86.67 -9.15 -12.14
N ILE A 1100 85.46 -8.59 -12.21
CA ILE A 1100 84.78 -8.32 -13.49
C ILE A 1100 84.25 -6.88 -13.54
N ALA A 1101 84.39 -6.26 -14.71
CA ALA A 1101 83.69 -5.03 -15.07
C ALA A 1101 82.77 -5.30 -16.27
N ASN A 1102 81.55 -4.77 -16.22
CA ASN A 1102 80.50 -4.97 -17.21
C ASN A 1102 79.91 -3.64 -17.66
N LEU A 1103 79.54 -3.56 -18.94
CA LEU A 1103 78.73 -2.51 -19.52
C LEU A 1103 77.52 -3.15 -20.21
N TYR A 1104 76.32 -2.73 -19.84
CA TYR A 1104 75.06 -3.21 -20.39
C TYR A 1104 74.39 -2.13 -21.23
N TYR A 1105 73.74 -2.52 -22.32
CA TYR A 1105 72.94 -1.65 -23.17
C TYR A 1105 71.59 -2.31 -23.52
N GLU A 1106 70.47 -1.64 -23.22
CA GLU A 1106 69.12 -2.04 -23.65
C GLU A 1106 68.75 -1.37 -24.98
N PHE A 1107 68.46 -2.20 -25.99
CA PHE A 1107 68.19 -1.75 -27.35
C PHE A 1107 66.72 -1.39 -27.58
N LEU A 1108 65.76 -1.99 -26.85
CA LEU A 1108 64.32 -1.79 -27.07
C LEU A 1108 63.72 -0.64 -26.25
N GLU A 1109 62.40 -0.45 -26.36
CA GLU A 1109 61.67 0.71 -25.84
C GLU A 1109 61.03 0.50 -24.45
N GLY A 1110 61.33 -0.61 -23.78
CA GLY A 1110 60.71 -0.96 -22.50
C GLY A 1110 59.36 -1.65 -22.68
N THR A 1111 58.52 -1.58 -21.65
CA THR A 1111 57.25 -2.30 -21.58
C THR A 1111 56.05 -1.38 -21.79
N ARG A 1112 54.90 -1.93 -22.20
CA ARG A 1112 53.64 -1.20 -22.34
C ARG A 1112 52.45 -2.09 -21.98
N VAL A 1113 51.58 -1.58 -21.11
CA VAL A 1113 50.33 -2.22 -20.67
C VAL A 1113 49.16 -1.34 -21.07
N ASP A 1114 48.06 -1.96 -21.48
CA ASP A 1114 46.79 -1.31 -21.75
C ASP A 1114 45.82 -1.54 -20.59
N VAL A 1115 45.22 -0.45 -20.09
CA VAL A 1115 44.17 -0.45 -19.06
C VAL A 1115 42.94 0.21 -19.66
N SER A 1116 41.96 -0.60 -20.06
CA SER A 1116 40.71 -0.16 -20.70
C SER A 1116 40.92 0.82 -21.87
N GLY A 1117 41.90 0.56 -22.74
CA GLY A 1117 42.24 1.39 -23.89
C GLY A 1117 43.23 2.52 -23.63
N THR A 1118 43.65 2.72 -22.37
CA THR A 1118 44.69 3.71 -22.00
C THR A 1118 46.04 3.01 -21.81
N SER A 1119 47.05 3.45 -22.55
CA SER A 1119 48.37 2.83 -22.52
C SER A 1119 49.30 3.44 -21.46
N PHE A 1120 49.93 2.57 -20.67
CA PHE A 1120 50.95 2.89 -19.68
C PHE A 1120 52.26 2.22 -20.06
N ALA A 1121 53.32 3.01 -20.23
CA ALA A 1121 54.63 2.51 -20.66
C ALA A 1121 55.73 2.88 -19.67
N SER A 1122 56.58 1.89 -19.36
CA SER A 1122 57.73 2.01 -18.47
C SER A 1122 59.02 1.61 -19.19
N ARG A 1123 60.05 2.44 -19.05
CA ARG A 1123 61.36 2.20 -19.67
C ARG A 1123 62.49 2.56 -18.72
N ASN A 1124 63.22 1.54 -18.31
CA ASN A 1124 64.46 1.67 -17.54
C ASN A 1124 65.55 2.39 -18.34
N ASP A 1125 66.58 2.87 -17.63
CA ASP A 1125 67.75 3.44 -18.28
C ASP A 1125 68.45 2.45 -19.20
N ARG A 1126 68.90 2.96 -20.35
CA ARG A 1126 69.47 2.10 -21.39
C ARG A 1126 70.88 1.63 -21.09
N VAL A 1127 71.67 2.38 -20.32
CA VAL A 1127 73.11 2.10 -20.12
C VAL A 1127 73.40 1.89 -18.66
N TRP A 1128 73.87 0.69 -18.32
CA TRP A 1128 74.23 0.31 -16.95
C TRP A 1128 75.68 -0.13 -16.89
N GLY A 1129 76.37 0.27 -15.83
CA GLY A 1129 77.71 -0.22 -15.49
C GLY A 1129 77.62 -1.21 -14.34
N GLY A 1130 78.49 -2.22 -14.34
CA GLY A 1130 78.54 -3.23 -13.28
C GLY A 1130 79.95 -3.61 -12.90
N VAL A 1131 80.19 -3.85 -11.61
CA VAL A 1131 81.44 -4.42 -11.10
C VAL A 1131 81.15 -5.58 -10.18
N GLY A 1132 81.98 -6.61 -10.23
CA GLY A 1132 81.78 -7.81 -9.42
C GLY A 1132 83.06 -8.55 -9.11
N VAL A 1133 82.94 -9.50 -8.19
CA VAL A 1133 84.00 -10.43 -7.80
C VAL A 1133 83.41 -11.82 -7.70
N GLY A 1134 84.13 -12.80 -8.24
CA GLY A 1134 83.68 -14.19 -8.24
C GLY A 1134 84.84 -15.16 -8.19
N GLY A 1135 84.51 -16.45 -8.08
CA GLY A 1135 85.52 -17.49 -8.09
C GLY A 1135 84.94 -18.89 -8.08
N THR A 1136 85.83 -19.87 -8.24
CA THR A 1136 85.56 -21.30 -8.22
C THR A 1136 86.66 -22.01 -7.44
N TYR A 1137 86.27 -22.91 -6.54
CA TYR A 1137 87.17 -23.79 -5.80
C TYR A 1137 86.80 -25.25 -6.10
N ASN A 1138 87.74 -25.99 -6.66
CA ASN A 1138 87.62 -27.41 -6.93
C ASN A 1138 88.47 -28.23 -5.94
N TRP A 1139 87.98 -29.39 -5.53
CA TRP A 1139 88.72 -30.35 -4.70
C TRP A 1139 88.43 -31.80 -5.08
N ASP A 1140 89.25 -32.72 -4.53
CA ASP A 1140 89.13 -34.17 -4.75
C ASP A 1140 89.28 -34.54 -6.23
N ASP A 1141 90.36 -34.07 -6.87
CA ASP A 1141 90.62 -34.28 -8.31
C ASP A 1141 89.48 -33.75 -9.21
N ASP A 1142 88.98 -32.56 -8.89
CA ASP A 1142 87.85 -31.87 -9.56
C ASP A 1142 86.52 -32.60 -9.51
N LYS A 1143 86.38 -33.53 -8.56
CA LYS A 1143 85.10 -34.19 -8.36
C LYS A 1143 84.03 -33.21 -7.88
N TYR A 1144 84.42 -32.23 -7.06
CA TYR A 1144 83.50 -31.26 -6.50
C TYR A 1144 84.00 -29.84 -6.70
N SER A 1145 83.07 -28.92 -6.93
CA SER A 1145 83.32 -27.49 -7.12
C SER A 1145 82.29 -26.67 -6.36
N ILE A 1146 82.75 -25.60 -5.71
CA ILE A 1146 81.89 -24.50 -5.25
C ILE A 1146 82.28 -23.24 -5.99
N TYR A 1147 81.29 -22.48 -6.46
CA TYR A 1147 81.51 -21.26 -7.21
C TYR A 1147 80.48 -20.20 -6.83
N GLY A 1148 80.82 -18.94 -7.06
CA GLY A 1148 79.93 -17.84 -6.74
C GLY A 1148 80.43 -16.52 -7.31
N GLU A 1149 79.51 -15.56 -7.37
CA GLU A 1149 79.77 -14.20 -7.83
C GLU A 1149 78.89 -13.22 -7.05
N GLY A 1150 79.48 -12.11 -6.60
CA GLY A 1150 78.76 -10.93 -6.15
C GLY A 1150 78.93 -9.80 -7.16
N LEU A 1151 77.83 -9.13 -7.51
CA LEU A 1151 77.77 -8.11 -8.55
C LEU A 1151 76.95 -6.90 -8.06
N VAL A 1152 77.44 -5.69 -8.33
CA VAL A 1152 76.70 -4.45 -8.16
C VAL A 1152 76.62 -3.77 -9.52
N ASN A 1153 75.40 -3.50 -9.99
CA ASN A 1153 75.12 -2.74 -11.21
C ASN A 1153 74.43 -1.42 -10.87
N THR A 1154 74.67 -0.38 -11.64
CA THR A 1154 73.96 0.91 -11.51
C THR A 1154 73.77 1.56 -12.87
N SER A 1155 72.69 2.34 -13.00
CA SER A 1155 72.50 3.20 -14.18
C SER A 1155 73.63 4.21 -14.27
N LEU A 1156 74.09 4.49 -15.49
CA LEU A 1156 75.08 5.55 -15.73
C LEU A 1156 74.43 6.95 -15.92
N ASN A 1157 73.11 7.02 -16.10
CA ASN A 1157 72.39 8.31 -16.12
C ASN A 1157 71.87 8.67 -14.72
N ASN A 1158 71.39 7.68 -13.95
CA ASN A 1158 70.84 7.83 -12.60
C ASN A 1158 71.71 7.08 -11.58
N PHE A 1159 72.96 7.53 -11.43
CA PHE A 1159 73.97 6.86 -10.62
C PHE A 1159 73.60 6.88 -9.13
N GLY A 1160 73.36 5.71 -8.54
CA GLY A 1160 72.98 5.56 -7.14
C GLY A 1160 71.46 5.51 -6.89
N ASP A 1161 70.65 6.09 -7.77
CA ASP A 1161 69.19 6.07 -7.67
C ASP A 1161 68.58 4.82 -8.33
N SER A 1162 69.21 4.33 -9.41
CA SER A 1162 68.89 3.01 -9.99
C SER A 1162 70.07 2.06 -9.85
N TYR A 1163 69.88 0.96 -9.12
CA TYR A 1163 70.93 -0.01 -8.84
C TYR A 1163 70.40 -1.43 -8.65
N SER A 1164 71.28 -2.41 -8.84
CA SER A 1164 71.01 -3.83 -8.59
C SER A 1164 72.18 -4.44 -7.82
N VAL A 1165 71.86 -5.13 -6.73
CA VAL A 1165 72.82 -5.92 -5.95
C VAL A 1165 72.45 -7.38 -6.12
N LYS A 1166 73.34 -8.16 -6.72
CA LYS A 1166 73.14 -9.58 -7.03
C LYS A 1166 74.22 -10.43 -6.38
N GLY A 1167 73.82 -11.54 -5.78
CA GLY A 1167 74.70 -12.55 -5.23
C GLY A 1167 74.26 -13.94 -5.64
N GLN A 1168 75.21 -14.80 -5.97
CA GLN A 1168 74.93 -16.18 -6.33
C GLN A 1168 76.01 -17.14 -5.83
N ALA A 1169 75.57 -18.35 -5.51
CA ALA A 1169 76.43 -19.45 -5.11
C ALA A 1169 75.94 -20.74 -5.74
N GLY A 1170 76.87 -21.58 -6.20
CA GLY A 1170 76.58 -22.85 -6.82
C GLY A 1170 77.55 -23.93 -6.42
N PHE A 1171 77.06 -25.16 -6.49
CA PHE A 1171 77.83 -26.37 -6.29
C PHE A 1171 77.72 -27.23 -7.54
N ARG A 1172 78.84 -27.82 -7.97
CA ARG A 1172 78.92 -28.74 -9.10
C ARG A 1172 79.66 -29.99 -8.68
N MET A 1173 79.13 -31.14 -9.06
CA MET A 1173 79.77 -32.45 -8.90
C MET A 1173 79.97 -33.08 -10.27
N LYS A 1174 81.22 -33.45 -10.57
CA LYS A 1174 81.59 -34.24 -11.73
C LYS A 1174 81.20 -35.71 -11.50
N TRP A 1175 80.65 -36.37 -12.52
CA TRP A 1175 80.18 -37.75 -12.48
C TRP A 1175 80.66 -38.55 -13.69
#